data_AF-A0A7C3T130-F1
#
_entry.id   AF-A0A7C3T130-F1
#
_cell.length_a   1.000
_cell.length_b   1.000
_cell.length_c   1.000
_cell.angle_alpha   90.00
_cell.angle_beta   90.00
_cell.angle_gamma   90.00
#
_symmetry.space_group_name_H-M   'P 1'
#
loop_
_entity.id
_entity.type
_entity.pdbx_description
1 polymer ?
#
loop_
_entity_poly.entity_id
_entity_poly.type
_entity_poly.pdbx_seq_one_letter_code
_entity_poly.pdbx_strand_id
1 'polypeptide(L)'
;RGYGGSEGAPTVLDVKEAEDGYDAVEWAAAQPWSNGKVGLFGISYYAMFQYWVAGLRPPHLAAIVPWEGLADPYRDIGYRGGIPCMFGVGFALGMQILASNPFKAPRYMREMLDHPFFDDLWDYGIRSYRTKSEETPSLLRDIDRIEVPMLSVGNLNDPDLHLRGNVFAFTAVGSRHKKLLLYSGTHWGSAYQPWANRTVLRFFDHYLKGVDTGLEDEPAVDVQLRTGADTFTHVYGDDWPLEQTVWTRYHLDARDRRLDREEPSEEAWVEAVEEKDEGGSSHRVTFLSPPLAEDVQVAGPVTARLWVSSSTRDVDITVELRDFGPDGVETRFPYVIAGMRDEPVTRGWLRASHRALDPERTLPHRPWHPHNRCDWLTPGVPVALDVELWPTSMVFKAGHRIGLTVHCGPYKRRGEAYFHGRILPFLPPVTLRAANYQSISPQAGTTRVHTGGEHQSWLELPVIPVPSEPLHQVKISDRGFLPEEVRGMPGDRFSWTNEGEDYHSVTESSGLRLWDSQLIRGRRSHNPETWWTRIPWAGTYHYQDMVSGFGGRVAVALRVEEPSPAAEVTEVEVELGTAPPPRGTGFDVQVSEAGEGWRTVREGATETRLKLGPLGRGRYSVRARLRRLEGEEACTGWSPPAEFEVP
;
A
#
# COMPACT_ATOMS: atom_id res chain seq x y z
N ARG A 1 -8.35 28.01 -7.83
CA ARG A 1 -9.16 29.13 -8.36
C ARG A 1 -10.25 29.54 -7.38
N GLY A 2 -10.53 30.84 -7.20
CA GLY A 2 -11.61 31.33 -6.33
C GLY A 2 -11.38 31.19 -4.82
N TYR A 3 -10.14 30.95 -4.41
CA TYR A 3 -9.70 30.83 -3.02
C TYR A 3 -8.53 31.79 -2.76
N GLY A 4 -8.44 32.31 -1.53
CA GLY A 4 -7.37 33.24 -1.15
C GLY A 4 -7.38 34.50 -2.03
N GLY A 5 -6.23 34.81 -2.66
CA GLY A 5 -6.11 35.91 -3.62
C GLY A 5 -6.43 35.54 -5.07
N SER A 6 -6.84 34.31 -5.37
CA SER A 6 -7.10 33.85 -6.74
C SER A 6 -8.46 34.30 -7.25
N GLU A 7 -8.49 34.86 -8.46
CA GLU A 7 -9.72 35.19 -9.19
C GLU A 7 -10.51 33.93 -9.61
N GLY A 8 -11.67 34.16 -10.24
CA GLY A 8 -12.57 33.13 -10.72
C GLY A 8 -13.47 32.56 -9.63
N ALA A 9 -14.44 31.74 -10.05
CA ALA A 9 -15.38 31.15 -9.10
C ALA A 9 -14.85 29.79 -8.59
N PRO A 10 -14.99 29.49 -7.28
CA PRO A 10 -14.48 28.28 -6.68
C PRO A 10 -15.15 27.04 -7.27
N THR A 11 -14.36 25.98 -7.37
CA THR A 11 -14.76 24.62 -7.76
C THR A 11 -14.19 23.64 -6.74
N VAL A 12 -14.86 22.50 -6.58
CA VAL A 12 -14.47 21.45 -5.62
C VAL A 12 -14.68 20.12 -6.32
N LEU A 13 -13.63 19.28 -6.38
CA LEU A 13 -13.64 18.01 -7.10
C LEU A 13 -14.06 18.19 -8.56
N ASP A 14 -13.46 19.15 -9.26
CA ASP A 14 -13.89 19.53 -10.60
C ASP A 14 -12.72 19.54 -11.59
N VAL A 15 -12.98 19.08 -12.82
CA VAL A 15 -12.00 19.06 -13.91
C VAL A 15 -11.38 20.43 -14.16
N LYS A 16 -12.10 21.52 -13.86
CA LYS A 16 -11.53 22.85 -14.02
C LYS A 16 -10.28 23.08 -13.14
N GLU A 17 -10.19 22.41 -12.00
CA GLU A 17 -9.00 22.45 -11.15
C GLU A 17 -7.82 21.76 -11.85
N ALA A 18 -8.06 20.63 -12.52
CA ALA A 18 -7.03 19.92 -13.27
C ALA A 18 -6.45 20.80 -14.39
N GLU A 19 -7.31 21.50 -15.15
CA GLU A 19 -6.90 22.44 -16.19
C GLU A 19 -6.08 23.60 -15.61
N ASP A 20 -6.51 24.18 -14.49
CA ASP A 20 -5.75 25.24 -13.81
C ASP A 20 -4.38 24.72 -13.33
N GLY A 21 -4.30 23.45 -12.94
CA GLY A 21 -3.07 22.78 -12.57
C GLY A 21 -2.14 22.52 -13.76
N TYR A 22 -2.69 22.15 -14.92
CA TYR A 22 -1.94 22.08 -16.18
C TYR A 22 -1.28 23.43 -16.47
N ASP A 23 -2.06 24.51 -16.48
CA ASP A 23 -1.55 25.86 -16.75
C ASP A 23 -0.47 26.28 -15.72
N ALA A 24 -0.65 25.91 -14.45
CA ALA A 24 0.32 26.20 -13.40
C ALA A 24 1.64 25.43 -13.59
N VAL A 25 1.59 24.16 -14.02
CA VAL A 25 2.78 23.36 -14.35
C VAL A 25 3.54 24.00 -15.51
N GLU A 26 2.85 24.30 -16.61
CA GLU A 26 3.48 24.87 -17.80
C GLU A 26 4.04 26.28 -17.54
N TRP A 27 3.31 27.09 -16.77
CA TRP A 27 3.80 28.39 -16.32
C TRP A 27 5.08 28.24 -15.48
N ALA A 28 5.09 27.33 -14.50
CA ALA A 28 6.25 27.11 -13.63
C ALA A 28 7.47 26.61 -14.41
N ALA A 29 7.26 25.76 -15.41
CA ALA A 29 8.32 25.25 -16.28
C ALA A 29 8.97 26.36 -17.12
N ALA A 30 8.21 27.37 -17.55
CA ALA A 30 8.68 28.45 -18.41
C ALA A 30 9.44 29.57 -17.67
N GLN A 31 9.53 29.53 -16.34
CA GLN A 31 10.18 30.60 -15.57
C GLN A 31 11.72 30.53 -15.65
N PRO A 32 12.44 31.67 -15.58
CA PRO A 32 13.90 31.70 -15.70
C PRO A 32 14.65 30.99 -14.56
N TRP A 33 13.96 30.72 -13.44
CA TRP A 33 14.50 29.96 -12.30
C TRP A 33 14.19 28.46 -12.37
N SER A 34 13.45 28.01 -13.38
CA SER A 34 13.07 26.62 -13.58
C SER A 34 14.06 25.91 -14.50
N ASN A 35 14.33 24.63 -14.21
CA ASN A 35 15.07 23.75 -15.12
C ASN A 35 14.15 23.08 -16.17
N GLY A 36 12.88 23.49 -16.24
CA GLY A 36 11.87 22.94 -17.15
C GLY A 36 11.22 21.64 -16.67
N LYS A 37 11.59 21.09 -15.50
CA LYS A 37 10.96 19.89 -14.91
C LYS A 37 10.20 20.26 -13.66
N VAL A 38 8.89 20.02 -13.66
CA VAL A 38 8.01 20.30 -12.52
C VAL A 38 7.60 18.99 -11.85
N GLY A 39 7.70 18.95 -10.52
CA GLY A 39 7.13 17.87 -9.72
C GLY A 39 5.99 18.38 -8.85
N LEU A 40 4.97 17.55 -8.65
CA LEU A 40 3.88 17.87 -7.72
C LEU A 40 4.01 17.00 -6.47
N PHE A 41 3.82 17.62 -5.31
CA PHE A 41 3.75 16.96 -4.02
C PHE A 41 2.69 17.64 -3.17
N GLY A 42 1.99 16.85 -2.38
CA GLY A 42 1.00 17.35 -1.46
C GLY A 42 0.22 16.22 -0.85
N ILE A 43 -0.48 16.57 0.23
CA ILE A 43 -1.24 15.64 1.05
C ILE A 43 -2.74 15.92 0.95
N SER A 44 -3.57 14.87 1.02
CA SER A 44 -5.03 14.96 1.00
C SER A 44 -5.55 15.58 -0.30
N TYR A 45 -6.26 16.71 -0.25
CA TYR A 45 -6.78 17.39 -1.44
C TYR A 45 -5.68 17.73 -2.46
N TYR A 46 -4.49 18.08 -1.99
CA TYR A 46 -3.34 18.32 -2.87
C TYR A 46 -2.81 17.03 -3.51
N ALA A 47 -3.03 15.87 -2.90
CA ALA A 47 -2.71 14.57 -3.49
C ALA A 47 -3.74 14.16 -4.56
N MET A 48 -5.03 14.33 -4.27
CA MET A 48 -6.13 14.07 -5.21
C MET A 48 -5.95 14.85 -6.52
N PHE A 49 -5.64 16.14 -6.36
CA PHE A 49 -5.38 17.06 -7.46
C PHE A 49 -4.29 16.58 -8.41
N GLN A 50 -3.26 15.90 -7.90
CA GLN A 50 -2.13 15.43 -8.71
C GLN A 50 -2.57 14.39 -9.74
N TYR A 51 -3.49 13.49 -9.40
CA TYR A 51 -4.00 12.49 -10.34
C TYR A 51 -4.68 13.18 -11.53
N TRP A 52 -5.53 14.17 -11.24
CA TRP A 52 -6.28 14.85 -12.28
C TRP A 52 -5.38 15.67 -13.19
N VAL A 53 -4.43 16.42 -12.63
CA VAL A 53 -3.45 17.18 -13.43
C VAL A 53 -2.59 16.25 -14.26
N ALA A 54 -2.08 15.16 -13.68
CA ALA A 54 -1.25 14.22 -14.39
C ALA A 54 -1.99 13.47 -15.51
N GLY A 55 -3.30 13.22 -15.34
CA GLY A 55 -4.16 12.64 -16.38
C GLY A 55 -4.27 13.52 -17.63
N LEU A 56 -4.09 14.84 -17.49
CA LEU A 56 -4.03 15.77 -18.63
C LEU A 56 -2.67 15.74 -19.37
N ARG A 57 -1.67 15.05 -18.81
CA ARG A 57 -0.29 14.94 -19.33
C ARG A 57 0.35 16.30 -19.70
N PRO A 58 0.51 17.24 -18.74
CA PRO A 58 1.29 18.46 -18.98
C PRO A 58 2.72 18.09 -19.43
N PRO A 59 3.22 18.63 -20.55
CA PRO A 59 4.53 18.28 -21.10
C PRO A 59 5.70 18.42 -20.13
N HIS A 60 5.63 19.38 -19.20
CA HIS A 60 6.71 19.65 -18.25
C HIS A 60 6.49 19.00 -16.86
N LEU A 61 5.40 18.27 -16.67
CA LEU A 61 5.21 17.46 -15.46
C LEU A 61 6.13 16.24 -15.53
N ALA A 62 7.08 16.16 -14.61
CA ALA A 62 8.12 15.14 -14.62
C ALA A 62 7.96 14.08 -13.51
N ALA A 63 7.19 14.35 -12.46
CA ALA A 63 6.90 13.38 -11.40
C ALA A 63 5.75 13.85 -10.48
N ILE A 64 5.03 12.92 -9.85
CA ILE A 64 4.02 13.21 -8.83
C ILE A 64 4.23 12.38 -7.56
N VAL A 65 3.86 12.95 -6.40
CA VAL A 65 3.89 12.29 -5.09
C VAL A 65 2.56 12.56 -4.37
N PRO A 66 1.51 11.78 -4.72
CA PRO A 66 0.22 11.85 -4.04
C PRO A 66 0.29 11.18 -2.67
N TRP A 67 0.44 12.00 -1.62
CA TRP A 67 0.46 11.54 -0.23
C TRP A 67 -0.94 11.52 0.37
N GLU A 68 -1.48 10.35 0.67
CA GLU A 68 -2.87 10.16 1.12
C GLU A 68 -3.86 10.88 0.20
N GLY A 69 -3.95 10.39 -1.05
CA GLY A 69 -4.81 10.94 -2.08
C GLY A 69 -5.85 9.93 -2.52
N LEU A 70 -7.13 10.26 -2.32
CA LEU A 70 -8.20 9.49 -2.93
C LEU A 70 -8.25 9.73 -4.45
N ALA A 71 -8.78 8.77 -5.21
CA ALA A 71 -8.70 8.77 -6.67
C ALA A 71 -10.07 8.70 -7.36
N ASP A 72 -11.08 8.12 -6.70
CA ASP A 72 -12.45 8.03 -7.18
C ASP A 72 -13.37 8.90 -6.31
N PRO A 73 -13.75 10.11 -6.77
CA PRO A 73 -14.58 11.03 -6.00
C PRO A 73 -15.90 10.41 -5.53
N TYR A 74 -16.51 9.50 -6.31
CA TYR A 74 -17.72 8.82 -5.89
C TYR A 74 -17.41 7.81 -4.80
N ARG A 75 -16.55 6.82 -5.05
CA ARG A 75 -16.37 5.66 -4.16
C ARG A 75 -15.61 5.99 -2.86
N ASP A 76 -14.77 7.02 -2.89
CA ASP A 76 -13.86 7.30 -1.76
C ASP A 76 -14.41 8.39 -0.81
N ILE A 77 -15.11 9.41 -1.33
CA ILE A 77 -15.57 10.57 -0.53
C ILE A 77 -17.05 10.94 -0.70
N GLY A 78 -17.68 10.62 -1.83
CA GLY A 78 -19.10 10.90 -2.07
C GLY A 78 -20.03 9.85 -1.46
N TYR A 79 -19.79 8.59 -1.82
CA TYR A 79 -20.62 7.43 -1.53
C TYR A 79 -19.74 6.19 -1.34
N ARG A 80 -19.80 5.56 -0.16
CA ARG A 80 -19.09 4.30 0.08
C ARG A 80 -20.02 3.12 -0.16
N GLY A 81 -19.74 2.33 -1.19
CA GLY A 81 -20.60 1.23 -1.59
C GLY A 81 -22.04 1.67 -1.91
N GLY A 82 -22.25 2.91 -2.36
CA GLY A 82 -23.59 3.48 -2.60
C GLY A 82 -24.27 4.12 -1.37
N ILE A 83 -23.59 4.16 -0.22
CA ILE A 83 -24.06 4.83 1.00
C ILE A 83 -23.48 6.26 1.05
N PRO A 84 -24.31 7.32 1.18
CA PRO A 84 -23.80 8.70 1.24
C PRO A 84 -22.75 8.88 2.34
N CYS A 85 -21.59 9.44 1.98
CA CYS A 85 -20.55 9.83 2.92
C CYS A 85 -20.70 11.31 3.27
N MET A 86 -21.20 11.58 4.47
CA MET A 86 -21.48 12.95 4.91
C MET A 86 -20.20 13.78 5.15
N PHE A 87 -19.03 13.14 5.30
CA PHE A 87 -17.74 13.82 5.30
C PHE A 87 -17.52 14.58 3.99
N GLY A 88 -17.74 13.95 2.83
CA GLY A 88 -17.56 14.60 1.54
C GLY A 88 -18.49 15.80 1.35
N VAL A 89 -19.75 15.65 1.77
CA VAL A 89 -20.74 16.74 1.76
C VAL A 89 -20.30 17.90 2.67
N GLY A 90 -19.85 17.59 3.90
CA GLY A 90 -19.36 18.58 4.86
C GLY A 90 -18.07 19.27 4.40
N PHE A 91 -17.16 18.51 3.79
CA PHE A 91 -15.92 19.02 3.21
C PHE A 91 -16.20 19.98 2.06
N ALA A 92 -17.06 19.60 1.10
CA ALA A 92 -17.47 20.47 0.00
C ALA A 92 -18.17 21.74 0.50
N LEU A 93 -19.03 21.62 1.53
CA LEU A 93 -19.64 22.77 2.21
C LEU A 93 -18.59 23.70 2.80
N GLY A 94 -17.63 23.16 3.57
CA GLY A 94 -16.54 23.91 4.18
C GLY A 94 -15.71 24.67 3.15
N MET A 95 -15.36 24.00 2.04
CA MET A 95 -14.64 24.63 0.92
C MET A 95 -15.45 25.78 0.31
N GLN A 96 -16.76 25.65 0.10
CA GLN A 96 -17.57 26.77 -0.43
C GLN A 96 -17.68 27.95 0.54
N ILE A 97 -17.70 27.70 1.85
CA ILE A 97 -17.70 28.75 2.87
C ILE A 97 -16.35 29.48 2.90
N LEU A 98 -15.24 28.75 2.83
CA LEU A 98 -13.89 29.33 2.76
C LEU A 98 -13.69 30.19 1.51
N ALA A 99 -14.38 29.88 0.41
CA ALA A 99 -14.38 30.70 -0.80
C ALA A 99 -15.26 31.98 -0.71
N SER A 100 -15.66 32.40 0.50
CA SER A 100 -16.55 33.55 0.74
C SER A 100 -17.89 33.47 -0.02
N ASN A 101 -18.39 32.25 -0.25
CA ASN A 101 -19.59 31.99 -1.04
C ASN A 101 -20.69 31.25 -0.25
N PRO A 102 -21.04 31.70 0.97
CA PRO A 102 -21.92 30.94 1.88
C PRO A 102 -23.31 30.70 1.31
N PHE A 103 -23.81 31.59 0.43
CA PHE A 103 -25.13 31.47 -0.19
C PHE A 103 -25.23 30.36 -1.24
N LYS A 104 -24.11 29.94 -1.86
CA LYS A 104 -24.11 28.82 -2.83
C LYS A 104 -23.77 27.47 -2.19
N ALA A 105 -23.29 27.48 -0.96
CA ALA A 105 -22.86 26.28 -0.24
C ALA A 105 -23.99 25.23 -0.06
N PRO A 106 -25.24 25.61 0.28
CA PRO A 106 -26.36 24.65 0.34
C PRO A 106 -26.72 24.02 -1.01
N ARG A 107 -26.49 24.75 -2.12
CA ARG A 107 -26.71 24.20 -3.46
C ARG A 107 -25.72 23.08 -3.74
N TYR A 108 -24.44 23.26 -3.42
CA TYR A 108 -23.42 22.22 -3.62
C TYR A 108 -23.76 20.92 -2.88
N MET A 109 -24.17 21.02 -1.61
CA MET A 109 -24.61 19.84 -0.85
C MET A 109 -25.79 19.14 -1.53
N ARG A 110 -26.79 19.91 -1.96
CA ARG A 110 -27.96 19.35 -2.65
C ARG A 110 -27.57 18.65 -3.94
N GLU A 111 -26.68 19.22 -4.75
CA GLU A 111 -26.24 18.61 -6.01
C GLU A 111 -25.53 17.27 -5.76
N MET A 112 -24.67 17.17 -4.75
CA MET A 112 -24.03 15.90 -4.41
C MET A 112 -25.06 14.85 -3.96
N LEU A 113 -26.07 15.24 -3.18
CA LEU A 113 -27.12 14.34 -2.69
C LEU A 113 -28.17 13.96 -3.75
N ASP A 114 -28.44 14.85 -4.70
CA ASP A 114 -29.35 14.62 -5.83
C ASP A 114 -28.72 13.69 -6.89
N HIS A 115 -27.44 13.35 -6.75
CA HIS A 115 -26.68 12.43 -7.62
C HIS A 115 -26.21 11.17 -6.86
N PRO A 116 -27.13 10.26 -6.49
CA PRO A 116 -26.83 9.08 -5.68
C PRO A 116 -26.11 7.94 -6.43
N PHE A 117 -25.98 8.06 -7.74
CA PHE A 117 -25.33 7.08 -8.61
C PHE A 117 -24.00 7.64 -9.14
N PHE A 118 -23.11 6.75 -9.59
CA PHE A 118 -21.93 7.16 -10.31
C PHE A 118 -22.34 7.64 -11.71
N ASP A 119 -22.39 8.96 -11.86
CA ASP A 119 -22.74 9.66 -13.10
C ASP A 119 -21.74 10.78 -13.41
N ASP A 120 -22.04 11.59 -14.43
CA ASP A 120 -21.15 12.65 -14.90
C ASP A 120 -20.79 13.69 -13.83
N LEU A 121 -21.62 13.90 -12.81
CA LEU A 121 -21.25 14.83 -11.73
C LEU A 121 -19.98 14.38 -11.03
N TRP A 122 -19.87 13.07 -10.77
CA TRP A 122 -18.74 12.50 -10.06
C TRP A 122 -17.47 12.36 -10.89
N ASP A 123 -17.64 12.25 -12.21
CA ASP A 123 -16.54 12.08 -13.14
C ASP A 123 -15.95 13.42 -13.63
N TYR A 124 -16.76 14.48 -13.67
CA TYR A 124 -16.34 15.79 -14.18
C TYR A 124 -16.37 16.91 -13.13
N GLY A 125 -17.17 16.76 -12.08
CA GLY A 125 -17.40 17.78 -11.04
C GLY A 125 -18.62 18.64 -11.27
N ILE A 126 -19.11 19.26 -10.19
CA ILE A 126 -20.42 19.94 -10.07
C ILE A 126 -20.66 21.05 -11.10
N ARG A 127 -19.60 21.67 -11.65
CA ARG A 127 -19.75 22.71 -12.68
C ARG A 127 -19.50 22.13 -14.05
N SER A 128 -18.40 21.39 -14.22
CA SER A 128 -17.98 20.90 -15.52
C SER A 128 -18.93 19.84 -16.10
N TYR A 129 -19.65 19.07 -15.27
CA TYR A 129 -20.60 18.05 -15.79
C TYR A 129 -21.72 18.63 -16.66
N ARG A 130 -22.06 19.92 -16.47
CA ARG A 130 -23.13 20.62 -17.21
C ARG A 130 -22.68 21.24 -18.52
N THR A 131 -21.39 21.51 -18.63
CA THR A 131 -20.79 22.20 -19.79
C THR A 131 -19.80 21.32 -20.53
N LYS A 132 -19.67 20.05 -20.14
CA LYS A 132 -18.75 19.10 -20.76
C LYS A 132 -19.06 18.91 -22.25
N SER A 133 -17.99 18.69 -23.00
CA SER A 133 -17.96 18.22 -24.38
C SER A 133 -17.34 16.82 -24.42
N GLU A 134 -17.29 16.22 -25.61
CA GLU A 134 -16.57 14.94 -25.83
C GLU A 134 -15.07 15.06 -25.54
N GLU A 135 -14.50 16.27 -25.59
CA GLU A 135 -13.09 16.54 -25.33
C GLU A 135 -12.79 16.80 -23.84
N THR A 136 -13.82 16.94 -23.01
CA THR A 136 -13.63 17.22 -21.58
C THR A 136 -12.97 16.00 -20.91
N PRO A 137 -11.82 16.17 -20.25
CA PRO A 137 -11.14 15.07 -19.58
C PRO A 137 -11.93 14.61 -18.36
N SER A 138 -11.76 13.35 -18.00
CA SER A 138 -12.43 12.69 -16.87
C SER A 138 -11.48 12.61 -15.67
N LEU A 139 -12.00 12.86 -14.48
CA LEU A 139 -11.22 12.77 -13.24
C LEU A 139 -10.79 11.33 -12.92
N LEU A 140 -11.61 10.34 -13.29
CA LEU A 140 -11.39 8.94 -12.96
C LEU A 140 -10.97 8.08 -14.16
N ARG A 141 -11.62 8.25 -15.31
CA ARG A 141 -11.42 7.41 -16.50
C ARG A 141 -10.08 7.68 -17.19
N ASP A 142 -9.51 8.88 -17.02
CA ASP A 142 -8.21 9.23 -17.57
C ASP A 142 -7.04 8.90 -16.61
N ILE A 143 -7.28 8.22 -15.49
CA ILE A 143 -6.22 7.90 -14.52
C ILE A 143 -5.16 6.96 -15.10
N ASP A 144 -5.54 6.09 -16.04
CA ASP A 144 -4.63 5.17 -16.74
C ASP A 144 -3.67 5.90 -17.70
N ARG A 145 -3.97 7.14 -18.08
CA ARG A 145 -3.12 7.99 -18.93
C ARG A 145 -1.95 8.62 -18.20
N ILE A 146 -1.89 8.49 -16.87
CA ILE A 146 -0.79 9.00 -16.06
C ILE A 146 0.47 8.16 -16.36
N GLU A 147 1.39 8.71 -17.15
CA GLU A 147 2.65 8.06 -17.56
C GLU A 147 3.87 8.57 -16.77
N VAL A 148 3.74 9.72 -16.10
CA VAL A 148 4.84 10.30 -15.31
C VAL A 148 5.18 9.42 -14.10
N PRO A 149 6.43 9.43 -13.63
CA PRO A 149 6.81 8.77 -12.39
C PRO A 149 5.90 9.13 -11.22
N MET A 150 5.49 8.13 -10.43
CA MET A 150 4.54 8.32 -9.31
C MET A 150 5.01 7.61 -8.05
N LEU A 151 5.07 8.33 -6.93
CA LEU A 151 5.17 7.74 -5.58
C LEU A 151 3.84 7.92 -4.84
N SER A 152 3.00 6.90 -4.86
CA SER A 152 1.73 6.87 -4.12
C SER A 152 2.01 6.49 -2.66
N VAL A 153 1.66 7.37 -1.71
CA VAL A 153 1.89 7.13 -0.29
C VAL A 153 0.55 7.00 0.42
N GLY A 154 0.17 5.81 0.86
CA GLY A 154 -1.10 5.54 1.55
C GLY A 154 -0.93 5.30 3.05
N ASN A 155 -1.95 5.60 3.85
CA ASN A 155 -1.95 5.39 5.29
C ASN A 155 -2.88 4.23 5.69
N LEU A 156 -2.31 3.16 6.24
CA LEU A 156 -3.03 1.98 6.72
C LEU A 156 -3.95 2.26 7.91
N ASN A 157 -3.72 3.37 8.61
CA ASN A 157 -4.62 3.82 9.66
C ASN A 157 -5.76 4.69 9.12
N ASP A 158 -5.86 4.90 7.80
CA ASP A 158 -6.98 5.59 7.17
C ASP A 158 -7.90 4.57 6.46
N PRO A 159 -8.66 3.74 7.21
CA PRO A 159 -9.47 2.69 6.59
C PRO A 159 -10.71 3.23 5.88
N ASP A 160 -10.87 4.56 5.73
CA ASP A 160 -12.10 5.11 5.20
C ASP A 160 -12.02 6.42 4.38
N LEU A 161 -10.88 7.10 4.21
CA LEU A 161 -10.78 8.26 3.30
C LEU A 161 -9.87 8.05 2.07
N HIS A 162 -8.56 8.04 2.23
CA HIS A 162 -7.60 8.12 1.11
C HIS A 162 -7.01 6.76 0.69
N LEU A 163 -6.89 5.82 1.63
CA LEU A 163 -6.14 4.57 1.42
C LEU A 163 -6.59 3.78 0.17
N ARG A 164 -7.89 3.63 -0.04
CA ARG A 164 -8.43 2.95 -1.23
C ARG A 164 -7.97 3.61 -2.51
N GLY A 165 -8.05 4.94 -2.60
CA GLY A 165 -7.68 5.68 -3.79
C GLY A 165 -6.18 5.64 -4.10
N ASN A 166 -5.31 5.67 -3.08
CA ASN A 166 -3.86 5.48 -3.27
C ASN A 166 -3.52 4.14 -3.91
N VAL A 167 -4.13 3.07 -3.40
CA VAL A 167 -3.94 1.70 -3.90
C VAL A 167 -4.56 1.56 -5.29
N PHE A 168 -5.78 2.06 -5.48
CA PHE A 168 -6.44 2.05 -6.79
C PHE A 168 -5.59 2.76 -7.85
N ALA A 169 -5.14 3.99 -7.58
CA ALA A 169 -4.30 4.75 -8.50
C ALA A 169 -3.02 3.98 -8.86
N PHE A 170 -2.31 3.43 -7.88
CA PHE A 170 -1.11 2.63 -8.15
C PHE A 170 -1.39 1.47 -9.12
N THR A 171 -2.51 0.75 -8.94
CA THR A 171 -2.88 -0.34 -9.84
C THR A 171 -3.40 0.13 -11.20
N ALA A 172 -3.89 1.36 -11.32
CA ALA A 172 -4.58 1.86 -12.50
C ALA A 172 -3.69 2.69 -13.45
N VAL A 173 -2.72 3.45 -12.94
CA VAL A 173 -1.89 4.32 -13.79
C VAL A 173 -1.03 3.54 -14.79
N GLY A 174 -0.84 4.12 -15.98
CA GLY A 174 0.00 3.59 -17.05
C GLY A 174 1.51 3.81 -16.87
N SER A 175 1.93 4.54 -15.83
CA SER A 175 3.34 4.79 -15.52
C SER A 175 4.10 3.50 -15.25
N ARG A 176 5.28 3.37 -15.90
CA ARG A 176 6.23 2.28 -15.65
C ARG A 176 7.10 2.52 -14.43
N HIS A 177 7.18 3.77 -13.98
CA HIS A 177 8.01 4.22 -12.86
C HIS A 177 7.11 4.59 -11.70
N LYS A 178 6.46 3.58 -11.10
CA LYS A 178 5.50 3.78 -10.02
C LYS A 178 5.93 3.04 -8.76
N LYS A 179 5.76 3.71 -7.62
CA LYS A 179 6.02 3.16 -6.29
C LYS A 179 4.82 3.35 -5.38
N LEU A 180 4.58 2.37 -4.53
CA LEU A 180 3.55 2.37 -3.49
C LEU A 180 4.23 2.24 -2.13
N LEU A 181 4.02 3.23 -1.27
CA LEU A 181 4.41 3.18 0.13
C LEU A 181 3.16 3.18 1.01
N LEU A 182 2.90 2.10 1.73
CA LEU A 182 1.81 2.04 2.72
C LEU A 182 2.39 2.12 4.12
N TYR A 183 2.05 3.16 4.88
CA TYR A 183 2.61 3.43 6.20
C TYR A 183 1.52 3.45 7.28
N SER A 184 1.92 3.42 8.55
CA SER A 184 1.05 3.61 9.72
C SER A 184 1.42 4.88 10.47
N GLY A 185 0.40 5.66 10.83
CA GLY A 185 0.56 6.84 11.68
C GLY A 185 -0.54 7.86 11.48
N THR A 186 -0.31 9.08 11.94
CA THR A 186 -1.29 10.17 11.81
C THR A 186 -1.16 10.85 10.47
N HIS A 187 -2.29 11.22 9.85
CA HIS A 187 -2.35 11.89 8.55
C HIS A 187 -1.34 13.04 8.37
N TRP A 188 -1.37 14.06 9.23
CA TRP A 188 -0.44 15.19 9.11
C TRP A 188 0.93 14.90 9.72
N GLY A 189 0.95 14.34 10.93
CA GLY A 189 2.18 14.18 11.71
C GLY A 189 3.23 13.32 11.00
N SER A 190 2.80 12.29 10.26
CA SER A 190 3.68 11.37 9.55
C SER A 190 4.30 11.97 8.29
N ALA A 191 3.55 12.77 7.53
CA ALA A 191 4.02 13.40 6.30
C ALA A 191 5.19 14.38 6.50
N TYR A 192 5.34 14.93 7.72
CA TYR A 192 6.40 15.89 8.05
C TYR A 192 7.55 15.29 8.86
N GLN A 193 7.58 13.96 9.02
CA GLN A 193 8.68 13.30 9.71
C GLN A 193 9.96 13.30 8.85
N PRO A 194 11.16 13.22 9.46
CA PRO A 194 12.42 13.21 8.73
C PRO A 194 12.54 12.11 7.66
N TRP A 195 11.95 10.93 7.88
CA TRP A 195 11.93 9.86 6.87
C TRP A 195 11.07 10.22 5.66
N ALA A 196 9.90 10.84 5.88
CA ALA A 196 8.99 11.25 4.81
C ALA A 196 9.66 12.27 3.90
N ASN A 197 10.27 13.31 4.50
CA ASN A 197 11.02 14.32 3.76
C ASN A 197 12.15 13.70 2.92
N ARG A 198 12.92 12.77 3.48
CA ARG A 198 13.99 12.08 2.74
C ARG A 198 13.45 11.23 1.59
N THR A 199 12.36 10.51 1.81
CA THR A 199 11.71 9.68 0.77
C THR A 199 11.28 10.54 -0.42
N VAL A 200 10.57 11.64 -0.15
CA VAL A 200 10.08 12.56 -1.19
C VAL A 200 11.23 13.27 -1.91
N LEU A 201 12.23 13.78 -1.17
CA LEU A 201 13.38 14.44 -1.77
C LEU A 201 14.20 13.49 -2.64
N ARG A 202 14.44 12.24 -2.20
CA ARG A 202 15.16 11.24 -2.96
C ARG A 202 14.45 10.88 -4.26
N PHE A 203 13.12 10.76 -4.21
CA PHE A 203 12.28 10.54 -5.40
C PHE A 203 12.40 11.71 -6.40
N PHE A 204 12.32 12.95 -5.94
CA PHE A 204 12.46 14.12 -6.82
C PHE A 204 13.89 14.37 -7.30
N ASP A 205 14.91 14.09 -6.49
CA ASP A 205 16.31 14.17 -6.91
C ASP A 205 16.55 13.22 -8.11
N HIS A 206 15.91 12.05 -8.10
CA HIS A 206 15.94 11.13 -9.24
C HIS A 206 15.30 11.72 -10.50
N TYR A 207 14.00 11.99 -10.48
CA TYR A 207 13.28 12.34 -11.73
C TYR A 207 13.44 13.81 -12.15
N LEU A 208 13.54 14.74 -11.20
CA LEU A 208 13.64 16.18 -11.49
C LEU A 208 15.09 16.64 -11.69
N LYS A 209 16.07 16.01 -11.02
CA LYS A 209 17.48 16.41 -11.12
C LYS A 209 18.36 15.40 -11.87
N GLY A 210 17.87 14.19 -12.15
CA GLY A 210 18.65 13.14 -12.82
C GLY A 210 19.75 12.54 -11.94
N VAL A 211 19.61 12.66 -10.61
CA VAL A 211 20.55 12.06 -9.67
C VAL A 211 20.26 10.56 -9.57
N ASP A 212 21.27 9.74 -9.78
CA ASP A 212 21.12 8.31 -9.50
C ASP A 212 21.07 8.07 -7.99
N THR A 213 19.88 7.71 -7.53
CA THR A 213 19.55 7.46 -6.13
C THR A 213 19.34 5.96 -5.84
N GLY A 214 19.52 5.09 -6.84
CA GLY A 214 19.21 3.64 -6.74
C GLY A 214 17.72 3.32 -6.68
N LEU A 215 16.84 4.33 -6.82
CA LEU A 215 15.39 4.17 -6.65
C LEU A 215 14.79 3.12 -7.63
N GLU A 216 15.30 3.02 -8.85
CA GLU A 216 14.81 2.08 -9.87
C GLU A 216 15.15 0.61 -9.56
N ASP A 217 16.15 0.36 -8.72
CA ASP A 217 16.57 -1.00 -8.34
C ASP A 217 15.83 -1.51 -7.08
N GLU A 218 15.10 -0.62 -6.38
CA GLU A 218 14.31 -0.96 -5.20
C GLU A 218 12.93 -1.52 -5.59
N PRO A 219 12.31 -2.36 -4.73
CA PRO A 219 10.95 -2.84 -4.94
C PRO A 219 9.95 -1.70 -5.22
N ALA A 220 8.95 -1.98 -6.05
CA ALA A 220 7.91 -0.99 -6.35
C ALA A 220 6.95 -0.78 -5.18
N VAL A 221 6.79 -1.78 -4.31
CA VAL A 221 5.84 -1.77 -3.20
C VAL A 221 6.58 -1.96 -1.88
N ASP A 222 6.38 -1.01 -0.97
CA ASP A 222 6.83 -1.04 0.43
C ASP A 222 5.62 -0.85 1.35
N VAL A 223 5.36 -1.84 2.21
CA VAL A 223 4.16 -1.87 3.05
C VAL A 223 4.56 -2.15 4.49
N GLN A 224 4.20 -1.23 5.38
CA GLN A 224 4.31 -1.45 6.82
C GLN A 224 3.32 -2.53 7.27
N LEU A 225 3.82 -3.57 7.93
CA LEU A 225 3.06 -4.66 8.51
C LEU A 225 2.85 -4.38 10.00
N ARG A 226 1.66 -3.90 10.36
CA ARG A 226 1.32 -3.53 11.75
C ARG A 226 1.37 -4.75 12.67
N THR A 227 2.24 -4.74 13.66
CA THR A 227 2.38 -5.81 14.67
C THR A 227 1.77 -5.44 16.03
N GLY A 228 1.25 -4.22 16.15
CA GLY A 228 0.60 -3.62 17.32
C GLY A 228 0.07 -2.23 16.96
N ALA A 229 -0.39 -1.47 17.96
CA ALA A 229 -0.99 -0.14 17.74
C ALA A 229 -0.01 0.87 17.11
N ASP A 230 1.26 0.80 17.52
CA ASP A 230 2.32 1.65 16.97
C ASP A 230 3.43 0.85 16.27
N THR A 231 3.61 -0.44 16.55
CA THR A 231 4.73 -1.23 16.01
C THR A 231 4.46 -1.81 14.63
N PHE A 232 5.47 -1.86 13.76
CA PHE A 232 5.38 -2.48 12.43
C PHE A 232 6.72 -3.06 11.96
N THR A 233 6.65 -4.01 11.04
CA THR A 233 7.77 -4.42 10.17
C THR A 233 7.47 -4.00 8.73
N HIS A 234 8.27 -4.40 7.75
CA HIS A 234 8.02 -4.10 6.34
C HIS A 234 7.90 -5.39 5.50
N VAL A 235 6.94 -5.37 4.57
CA VAL A 235 6.81 -6.36 3.51
C VAL A 235 6.93 -5.63 2.18
N TYR A 236 7.76 -6.19 1.29
CA TYR A 236 8.05 -5.60 -0.01
C TYR A 236 7.59 -6.52 -1.14
N GLY A 237 7.40 -5.93 -2.32
CA GLY A 237 7.12 -6.62 -3.58
C GLY A 237 7.26 -5.69 -4.77
N ASP A 238 7.15 -6.24 -5.97
CA ASP A 238 7.25 -5.47 -7.22
C ASP A 238 5.88 -5.07 -7.78
N ASP A 239 4.79 -5.59 -7.20
CA ASP A 239 3.41 -5.23 -7.58
C ASP A 239 2.46 -5.34 -6.38
N TRP A 240 1.24 -4.81 -6.56
CA TRP A 240 0.15 -4.88 -5.61
C TRP A 240 -1.13 -5.45 -6.25
N PRO A 241 -1.74 -6.52 -5.69
CA PRO A 241 -1.36 -7.22 -4.46
C PRO A 241 -0.01 -7.92 -4.57
N LEU A 242 0.61 -8.21 -3.42
CA LEU A 242 1.94 -8.83 -3.36
C LEU A 242 1.91 -10.24 -3.98
N GLU A 243 2.91 -10.59 -4.79
CA GLU A 243 2.96 -11.89 -5.50
C GLU A 243 2.92 -13.10 -4.56
N GLN A 244 3.51 -12.97 -3.38
CA GLN A 244 3.51 -14.02 -2.35
C GLN A 244 2.16 -14.21 -1.63
N THR A 245 1.11 -13.48 -2.01
CA THR A 245 -0.19 -13.55 -1.33
C THR A 245 -0.86 -14.92 -1.48
N VAL A 246 -1.22 -15.53 -0.35
CA VAL A 246 -2.04 -16.74 -0.25
C VAL A 246 -3.45 -16.34 0.16
N TRP A 247 -4.36 -16.34 -0.81
CA TRP A 247 -5.78 -16.06 -0.58
C TRP A 247 -6.41 -17.12 0.32
N THR A 248 -6.76 -16.72 1.54
CA THR A 248 -7.27 -17.63 2.57
C THR A 248 -8.69 -17.26 2.94
N ARG A 249 -9.61 -18.18 2.66
CA ARG A 249 -11.03 -18.01 2.95
C ARG A 249 -11.38 -18.51 4.35
N TYR A 250 -12.21 -17.73 5.03
CA TYR A 250 -12.86 -18.05 6.28
C TYR A 250 -14.37 -17.95 6.09
N HIS A 251 -15.09 -19.03 6.35
CA HIS A 251 -16.53 -19.15 6.23
C HIS A 251 -17.21 -18.76 7.54
N LEU A 252 -18.34 -18.07 7.42
CA LEU A 252 -19.17 -17.69 8.54
C LEU A 252 -20.13 -18.85 8.86
N ASP A 253 -20.30 -19.18 10.13
CA ASP A 253 -21.30 -20.15 10.61
C ASP A 253 -22.26 -19.45 11.58
N ALA A 254 -23.53 -19.30 11.17
CA ALA A 254 -24.54 -18.59 11.95
C ALA A 254 -25.02 -19.36 13.19
N ARG A 255 -24.79 -20.68 13.27
CA ARG A 255 -25.27 -21.53 14.38
C ARG A 255 -24.61 -21.16 15.71
N ASP A 256 -23.31 -20.86 15.65
CA ASP A 256 -22.47 -20.54 16.80
C ASP A 256 -21.69 -19.22 16.63
N ARG A 257 -21.94 -18.48 15.54
CA ARG A 257 -21.26 -17.22 15.18
C ARG A 257 -19.74 -17.41 15.04
N ARG A 258 -19.34 -18.53 14.43
CA ARG A 258 -17.94 -18.88 14.19
C ARG A 258 -17.45 -18.39 12.83
N LEU A 259 -16.16 -18.08 12.76
CA LEU A 259 -15.42 -17.78 11.54
C LEU A 259 -14.33 -18.85 11.37
N ASP A 260 -14.47 -19.77 10.41
CA ASP A 260 -13.61 -20.95 10.31
C ASP A 260 -13.12 -21.19 8.87
N ARG A 261 -12.05 -21.95 8.67
CA ARG A 261 -11.59 -22.34 7.33
C ARG A 261 -12.45 -23.43 6.71
N GLU A 262 -13.18 -24.18 7.53
CA GLU A 262 -14.11 -25.21 7.07
C GLU A 262 -15.45 -24.61 6.65
N GLU A 263 -15.97 -25.04 5.50
CA GLU A 263 -17.28 -24.59 5.02
C GLU A 263 -18.42 -25.23 5.84
N PRO A 264 -19.38 -24.46 6.37
CA PRO A 264 -20.55 -25.02 7.02
C PRO A 264 -21.44 -25.72 5.98
N SER A 265 -21.80 -26.97 6.23
CA SER A 265 -22.67 -27.75 5.36
C SER A 265 -24.16 -27.46 5.57
N GLU A 266 -24.57 -27.21 6.81
CA GLU A 266 -25.97 -26.94 7.17
C GLU A 266 -26.31 -25.46 6.96
N GLU A 267 -27.45 -25.22 6.31
CA GLU A 267 -27.99 -23.86 6.20
C GLU A 267 -28.45 -23.35 7.56
N ALA A 268 -27.99 -22.15 7.89
CA ALA A 268 -28.36 -21.44 9.10
C ALA A 268 -28.43 -19.94 8.82
N TRP A 269 -29.03 -19.21 9.75
CA TRP A 269 -29.03 -17.75 9.70
C TRP A 269 -29.05 -17.18 11.11
N VAL A 270 -28.56 -15.95 11.21
CA VAL A 270 -28.56 -15.19 12.46
C VAL A 270 -29.06 -13.78 12.19
N GLU A 271 -29.99 -13.33 13.02
CA GLU A 271 -30.54 -11.97 12.93
C GLU A 271 -29.62 -10.96 13.62
N ALA A 272 -29.39 -9.83 12.97
CA ALA A 272 -28.63 -8.73 13.52
C ALA A 272 -29.40 -8.05 14.66
N VAL A 273 -28.77 -7.95 15.82
CA VAL A 273 -29.37 -7.39 17.04
C VAL A 273 -28.70 -6.08 17.41
N GLU A 274 -29.45 -5.17 18.03
CA GLU A 274 -28.90 -3.90 18.48
C GLU A 274 -27.84 -4.12 19.56
N GLU A 275 -26.61 -3.69 19.28
CA GLU A 275 -25.50 -3.74 20.22
C GLU A 275 -24.85 -2.36 20.33
N LYS A 276 -24.38 -2.02 21.54
CA LYS A 276 -23.67 -0.79 21.84
C LYS A 276 -22.37 -1.10 22.57
N ASP A 277 -21.25 -0.66 22.00
CA ASP A 277 -19.90 -0.90 22.50
C ASP A 277 -19.02 0.34 22.31
N GLU A 278 -17.70 0.16 22.45
CA GLU A 278 -16.74 1.25 22.25
C GLU A 278 -16.68 1.74 20.80
N GLY A 279 -17.01 0.89 19.82
CA GLY A 279 -17.05 1.25 18.40
C GLY A 279 -18.27 2.09 18.01
N GLY A 280 -19.40 1.90 18.69
CA GLY A 280 -20.63 2.64 18.40
C GLY A 280 -21.90 1.90 18.77
N SER A 281 -23.00 2.24 18.10
CA SER A 281 -24.28 1.51 18.20
C SER A 281 -24.85 1.18 16.83
N SER A 282 -25.29 -0.05 16.64
CA SER A 282 -25.90 -0.57 15.41
C SER A 282 -26.58 -1.91 15.65
N HIS A 283 -27.48 -2.30 14.76
CA HIS A 283 -27.83 -3.72 14.63
C HIS A 283 -26.66 -4.45 13.98
N ARG A 284 -26.12 -5.50 14.62
CA ARG A 284 -24.95 -6.21 14.10
C ARG A 284 -24.92 -7.68 14.48
N VAL A 285 -24.03 -8.41 13.81
CA VAL A 285 -23.60 -9.76 14.17
C VAL A 285 -22.07 -9.79 14.09
N THR A 286 -21.42 -10.39 15.07
CA THR A 286 -19.96 -10.60 15.05
C THR A 286 -19.67 -12.09 14.98
N PHE A 287 -18.83 -12.48 14.02
CA PHE A 287 -18.29 -13.82 13.86
C PHE A 287 -16.83 -13.84 14.30
N LEU A 288 -16.43 -14.84 15.09
CA LEU A 288 -15.08 -14.94 15.63
C LEU A 288 -14.41 -16.25 15.24
N SER A 289 -13.12 -16.20 14.93
CA SER A 289 -12.31 -17.39 14.78
C SER A 289 -12.05 -18.07 16.13
N PRO A 290 -11.68 -19.35 16.14
CA PRO A 290 -10.91 -19.92 17.25
C PRO A 290 -9.66 -19.08 17.53
N PRO A 291 -9.08 -19.14 18.74
CA PRO A 291 -7.78 -18.55 18.99
C PRO A 291 -6.78 -19.09 17.97
N LEU A 292 -6.04 -18.19 17.32
CA LEU A 292 -5.08 -18.55 16.30
C LEU A 292 -3.96 -19.40 16.91
N ALA A 293 -3.59 -20.49 16.25
CA ALA A 293 -2.48 -21.34 16.70
C ALA A 293 -1.12 -20.67 16.50
N GLU A 294 -1.00 -19.79 15.50
CA GLU A 294 0.21 -19.09 15.10
C GLU A 294 -0.11 -17.67 14.60
N ASP A 295 0.92 -16.83 14.45
CA ASP A 295 0.78 -15.49 13.87
C ASP A 295 0.31 -15.59 12.40
N VAL A 296 -0.72 -14.83 12.04
CA VAL A 296 -1.23 -14.72 10.66
C VAL A 296 -0.92 -13.33 10.14
N GLN A 297 0.00 -13.22 9.18
CA GLN A 297 0.31 -11.97 8.50
C GLN A 297 -0.65 -11.76 7.33
N VAL A 298 -1.21 -10.56 7.23
CA VAL A 298 -2.14 -10.18 6.16
C VAL A 298 -1.66 -8.88 5.57
N ALA A 299 -1.53 -8.80 4.24
CA ALA A 299 -1.25 -7.55 3.52
C ALA A 299 -1.87 -7.59 2.13
N GLY A 300 -2.89 -6.78 1.88
CA GLY A 300 -3.61 -6.81 0.61
C GLY A 300 -5.01 -6.22 0.66
N PRO A 301 -5.76 -6.29 -0.46
CA PRO A 301 -7.21 -6.04 -0.47
C PRO A 301 -7.95 -7.16 0.27
N VAL A 302 -9.08 -6.82 0.89
CA VAL A 302 -9.91 -7.75 1.66
C VAL A 302 -11.32 -7.76 1.07
N THR A 303 -11.93 -8.93 0.95
CA THR A 303 -13.29 -9.06 0.40
C THR A 303 -14.12 -9.97 1.30
N ALA A 304 -15.40 -9.64 1.45
CA ALA A 304 -16.37 -10.53 2.10
C ALA A 304 -17.59 -10.75 1.20
N ARG A 305 -18.01 -12.00 1.02
CA ARG A 305 -19.33 -12.33 0.46
C ARG A 305 -20.30 -12.62 1.58
N LEU A 306 -21.42 -11.90 1.60
CA LEU A 306 -22.46 -12.06 2.60
C LEU A 306 -23.79 -12.39 1.91
N TRP A 307 -24.41 -13.49 2.31
CA TRP A 307 -25.80 -13.77 1.98
C TRP A 307 -26.70 -13.10 3.00
N VAL A 308 -27.50 -12.14 2.55
CA VAL A 308 -28.31 -11.30 3.44
C VAL A 308 -29.75 -11.27 2.97
N SER A 309 -30.69 -11.40 3.91
CA SER A 309 -32.10 -11.04 3.69
C SER A 309 -32.49 -9.91 4.63
N SER A 310 -33.32 -8.99 4.16
CA SER A 310 -33.86 -7.90 4.99
C SER A 310 -35.39 -7.89 4.97
N SER A 311 -36.02 -7.37 6.01
CA SER A 311 -37.48 -7.11 6.01
C SER A 311 -37.87 -5.89 5.18
N THR A 312 -36.90 -5.07 4.75
CA THR A 312 -37.08 -3.88 3.91
C THR A 312 -36.60 -4.14 2.49
N ARG A 313 -36.88 -3.19 1.58
CA ARG A 313 -36.45 -3.26 0.18
C ARG A 313 -34.98 -2.91 -0.04
N ASP A 314 -34.30 -2.42 0.99
CA ASP A 314 -32.89 -2.07 0.97
C ASP A 314 -32.33 -1.99 2.39
N VAL A 315 -31.03 -2.24 2.51
CA VAL A 315 -30.28 -2.18 3.77
C VAL A 315 -28.84 -1.76 3.48
N ASP A 316 -28.28 -0.93 4.36
CA ASP A 316 -26.86 -0.61 4.33
C ASP A 316 -26.08 -1.64 5.13
N ILE A 317 -25.03 -2.20 4.54
CA ILE A 317 -24.10 -3.10 5.20
C ILE A 317 -22.78 -2.37 5.41
N THR A 318 -22.28 -2.39 6.64
CA THR A 318 -20.89 -2.03 6.96
C THR A 318 -20.22 -3.26 7.56
N VAL A 319 -19.03 -3.60 7.07
CA VAL A 319 -18.27 -4.75 7.53
C VAL A 319 -16.98 -4.26 8.16
N GLU A 320 -16.69 -4.69 9.38
CA GLU A 320 -15.44 -4.38 10.09
C GLU A 320 -14.62 -5.66 10.27
N LEU A 321 -13.36 -5.63 9.86
CA LEU A 321 -12.36 -6.62 10.24
C LEU A 321 -11.74 -6.19 11.57
N ARG A 322 -11.68 -7.08 12.55
CA ARG A 322 -11.30 -6.79 13.93
C ARG A 322 -10.32 -7.84 14.44
N ASP A 323 -9.50 -7.46 15.41
CA ASP A 323 -8.53 -8.32 16.09
C ASP A 323 -8.79 -8.28 17.59
N PHE A 324 -9.03 -9.44 18.22
CA PHE A 324 -9.30 -9.54 19.65
C PHE A 324 -8.22 -10.35 20.34
N GLY A 325 -7.62 -9.77 21.38
CA GLY A 325 -6.66 -10.44 22.24
C GLY A 325 -7.28 -11.56 23.08
N PRO A 326 -6.46 -12.39 23.76
CA PRO A 326 -6.94 -13.48 24.61
C PRO A 326 -7.81 -13.04 25.79
N ASP A 327 -7.67 -11.78 26.22
CA ASP A 327 -8.47 -11.11 27.25
C ASP A 327 -9.81 -10.56 26.72
N GLY A 328 -10.05 -10.67 25.40
CA GLY A 328 -11.23 -10.14 24.73
C GLY A 328 -11.15 -8.65 24.41
N VAL A 329 -10.01 -8.00 24.69
CA VAL A 329 -9.78 -6.59 24.33
C VAL A 329 -9.43 -6.52 22.84
N GLU A 330 -10.00 -5.53 22.16
CA GLU A 330 -9.76 -5.34 20.74
C GLU A 330 -8.52 -4.49 20.47
N THR A 331 -7.70 -4.92 19.53
CA THR A 331 -6.62 -4.10 18.97
C THR A 331 -7.22 -2.97 18.12
N ARG A 332 -6.86 -1.73 18.46
CA ARG A 332 -7.36 -0.51 17.80
C ARG A 332 -6.19 0.34 17.28
N PHE A 333 -6.43 1.05 16.17
CA PHE A 333 -5.40 1.81 15.47
C PHE A 333 -5.67 3.32 15.43
N PRO A 334 -4.64 4.19 15.54
CA PRO A 334 -4.83 5.62 15.63
C PRO A 334 -5.11 6.32 14.31
N TYR A 335 -6.27 7.01 14.20
CA TYR A 335 -6.65 7.79 13.02
C TYR A 335 -7.33 9.14 13.29
N VAL A 336 -6.56 10.23 13.19
CA VAL A 336 -6.99 11.54 13.68
C VAL A 336 -7.94 12.29 12.73
N ILE A 337 -8.01 11.98 11.42
CA ILE A 337 -8.91 12.71 10.50
C ILE A 337 -10.37 12.30 10.68
N ALA A 338 -10.70 11.04 10.98
CA ALA A 338 -12.11 10.70 11.18
C ALA A 338 -12.65 11.05 12.58
N GLY A 339 -11.86 11.75 13.41
CA GLY A 339 -12.30 12.24 14.72
C GLY A 339 -12.21 11.23 15.86
N MET A 340 -11.54 10.09 15.67
CA MET A 340 -11.31 9.10 16.72
C MET A 340 -9.82 8.85 16.94
N ARG A 341 -9.47 8.26 18.08
CA ARG A 341 -8.10 7.82 18.34
C ARG A 341 -7.90 6.35 18.01
N ASP A 342 -8.95 5.63 17.62
CA ASP A 342 -9.01 4.17 17.64
C ASP A 342 -9.98 3.66 16.55
N GLU A 343 -9.45 2.98 15.54
CA GLU A 343 -10.15 2.34 14.41
C GLU A 343 -10.00 0.81 14.46
N PRO A 344 -10.95 0.04 13.90
CA PRO A 344 -10.74 -1.39 13.66
C PRO A 344 -9.62 -1.62 12.61
N VAL A 345 -9.32 -2.88 12.29
CA VAL A 345 -8.26 -3.23 11.32
C VAL A 345 -8.47 -2.55 9.97
N THR A 346 -9.68 -2.71 9.42
CA THR A 346 -10.16 -2.07 8.20
C THR A 346 -11.69 -2.23 8.09
N ARG A 347 -12.32 -1.58 7.11
CA ARG A 347 -13.75 -1.62 6.88
C ARG A 347 -14.14 -1.62 5.40
N GLY A 348 -15.38 -2.04 5.15
CA GLY A 348 -16.02 -2.00 3.85
C GLY A 348 -17.50 -1.64 3.99
N TRP A 349 -18.09 -1.16 2.90
CA TRP A 349 -19.48 -0.69 2.85
C TRP A 349 -20.15 -1.17 1.59
N LEU A 350 -21.44 -1.52 1.69
CA LEU A 350 -22.29 -1.76 0.54
C LEU A 350 -23.75 -1.51 0.90
N ARG A 351 -24.42 -0.66 0.12
CA ARG A 351 -25.88 -0.61 0.05
C ARG A 351 -26.36 -1.79 -0.76
N ALA A 352 -27.24 -2.62 -0.20
CA ALA A 352 -27.64 -3.87 -0.81
C ALA A 352 -28.27 -3.70 -2.20
N SER A 353 -29.01 -2.61 -2.45
CA SER A 353 -29.54 -2.29 -3.78
C SER A 353 -28.46 -1.90 -4.81
N HIS A 354 -27.26 -1.52 -4.39
CA HIS A 354 -26.12 -1.18 -5.25
C HIS A 354 -25.21 -2.40 -5.54
N ARG A 355 -25.62 -3.61 -5.17
CA ARG A 355 -24.80 -4.86 -5.23
C ARG A 355 -24.39 -5.33 -6.63
N ALA A 356 -24.92 -4.73 -7.70
CA ALA A 356 -24.54 -5.12 -9.06
C ALA A 356 -23.01 -5.13 -9.20
N LEU A 357 -22.48 -6.12 -9.92
CA LEU A 357 -21.06 -6.21 -10.24
C LEU A 357 -20.82 -5.87 -11.70
N ASP A 358 -19.73 -5.18 -11.97
CA ASP A 358 -19.17 -5.00 -13.29
C ASP A 358 -18.29 -6.23 -13.62
N PRO A 359 -18.67 -7.07 -14.60
CA PRO A 359 -17.95 -8.30 -14.90
C PRO A 359 -16.56 -8.05 -15.51
N GLU A 360 -16.30 -6.88 -16.10
CA GLU A 360 -15.02 -6.56 -16.73
C GLU A 360 -14.01 -5.99 -15.73
N ARG A 361 -14.50 -5.35 -14.67
CA ARG A 361 -13.66 -4.67 -13.67
C ARG A 361 -13.52 -5.41 -12.34
N THR A 362 -14.44 -6.34 -12.06
CA THR A 362 -14.40 -7.17 -10.87
C THR A 362 -13.21 -8.11 -10.93
N LEU A 363 -12.39 -8.12 -9.87
CA LEU A 363 -11.33 -9.10 -9.66
C LEU A 363 -11.74 -10.05 -8.53
N PRO A 364 -11.18 -11.27 -8.45
CA PRO A 364 -11.56 -12.25 -7.42
C PRO A 364 -11.56 -11.71 -5.98
N HIS A 365 -10.61 -10.83 -5.65
CA HIS A 365 -10.40 -10.24 -4.32
C HIS A 365 -10.65 -8.72 -4.28
N ARG A 366 -11.34 -8.18 -5.30
CA ARG A 366 -11.74 -6.76 -5.37
C ARG A 366 -13.02 -6.64 -6.20
N PRO A 367 -14.21 -6.76 -5.59
CA PRO A 367 -15.47 -6.58 -6.29
C PRO A 367 -15.58 -5.15 -6.83
N TRP A 368 -16.13 -5.00 -8.03
CA TRP A 368 -16.34 -3.68 -8.62
C TRP A 368 -17.83 -3.41 -8.84
N HIS A 369 -18.40 -2.53 -8.04
CA HIS A 369 -19.79 -2.09 -8.20
C HIS A 369 -19.85 -0.87 -9.11
N PRO A 370 -20.63 -0.89 -10.22
CA PRO A 370 -20.73 0.25 -11.13
C PRO A 370 -21.52 1.41 -10.53
N HIS A 371 -22.39 1.15 -9.54
CA HIS A 371 -23.23 2.14 -8.86
C HIS A 371 -24.10 2.99 -9.81
N ASN A 372 -24.68 2.37 -10.83
CA ASN A 372 -25.48 3.05 -11.87
C ASN A 372 -26.97 2.69 -11.85
N ARG A 373 -27.41 1.81 -10.94
CA ARG A 373 -28.81 1.41 -10.76
C ARG A 373 -29.06 0.82 -9.38
N CYS A 374 -30.33 0.70 -9.02
CA CYS A 374 -30.79 -0.05 -7.85
C CYS A 374 -31.38 -1.41 -8.26
N ASP A 375 -30.73 -2.49 -7.83
CA ASP A 375 -31.27 -3.83 -7.85
C ASP A 375 -32.01 -4.06 -6.53
N TRP A 376 -33.26 -3.62 -6.39
CA TRP A 376 -33.98 -3.69 -5.10
C TRP A 376 -34.06 -5.10 -4.50
N LEU A 377 -34.08 -5.18 -3.16
CA LEU A 377 -34.32 -6.44 -2.46
C LEU A 377 -35.80 -6.81 -2.52
N THR A 378 -36.06 -8.12 -2.57
CA THR A 378 -37.36 -8.67 -2.21
C THR A 378 -37.32 -9.00 -0.71
N PRO A 379 -38.18 -8.39 0.13
CA PRO A 379 -38.16 -8.64 1.56
C PRO A 379 -38.18 -10.13 1.92
N GLY A 380 -37.28 -10.53 2.82
CA GLY A 380 -37.13 -11.91 3.30
C GLY A 380 -36.38 -12.86 2.36
N VAL A 381 -36.07 -12.45 1.13
CA VAL A 381 -35.31 -13.28 0.18
C VAL A 381 -33.81 -13.03 0.33
N PRO A 382 -32.98 -14.06 0.59
CA PRO A 382 -31.52 -13.91 0.65
C PRO A 382 -30.93 -13.49 -0.69
N VAL A 383 -29.96 -12.58 -0.67
CA VAL A 383 -29.14 -12.19 -1.83
C VAL A 383 -27.67 -12.16 -1.45
N ALA A 384 -26.80 -12.47 -2.41
CA ALA A 384 -25.35 -12.32 -2.23
C ALA A 384 -24.92 -10.85 -2.36
N LEU A 385 -24.09 -10.42 -1.42
CA LEU A 385 -23.46 -9.10 -1.36
C LEU A 385 -21.95 -9.30 -1.30
N ASP A 386 -21.24 -8.93 -2.36
CA ASP A 386 -19.77 -8.90 -2.37
C ASP A 386 -19.30 -7.54 -1.88
N VAL A 387 -18.72 -7.47 -0.69
CA VAL A 387 -18.30 -6.22 -0.04
C VAL A 387 -16.79 -6.05 -0.16
N GLU A 388 -16.36 -4.95 -0.79
CA GLU A 388 -14.96 -4.50 -0.78
C GLU A 388 -14.63 -3.93 0.61
N LEU A 389 -13.73 -4.59 1.35
CA LEU A 389 -13.08 -3.99 2.51
C LEU A 389 -11.78 -3.33 2.03
N TRP A 390 -11.51 -2.13 2.54
CA TRP A 390 -10.36 -1.38 2.11
C TRP A 390 -9.05 -2.10 2.49
N PRO A 391 -7.97 -1.92 1.71
CA PRO A 391 -6.70 -2.58 1.93
C PRO A 391 -6.20 -2.49 3.37
N THR A 392 -5.53 -3.55 3.84
CA THR A 392 -4.92 -3.57 5.18
C THR A 392 -3.58 -4.28 5.14
N SER A 393 -2.77 -4.02 6.16
CA SER A 393 -1.53 -4.75 6.44
C SER A 393 -1.32 -4.86 7.95
N MET A 394 -1.36 -6.08 8.49
CA MET A 394 -1.13 -6.35 9.91
C MET A 394 -0.80 -7.81 10.21
N VAL A 395 -0.39 -8.08 11.46
CA VAL A 395 -0.24 -9.42 12.03
C VAL A 395 -1.33 -9.66 13.08
N PHE A 396 -2.17 -10.67 12.85
CA PHE A 396 -3.01 -11.24 13.89
C PHE A 396 -2.17 -12.21 14.72
N LYS A 397 -2.03 -11.96 16.03
CA LYS A 397 -1.10 -12.71 16.87
C LYS A 397 -1.61 -14.10 17.24
N ALA A 398 -0.70 -15.04 17.47
CA ALA A 398 -1.03 -16.31 18.10
C ALA A 398 -1.81 -16.08 19.40
N GLY A 399 -2.89 -16.85 19.60
CA GLY A 399 -3.84 -16.69 20.71
C GLY A 399 -4.91 -15.61 20.51
N HIS A 400 -4.76 -14.69 19.55
CA HIS A 400 -5.80 -13.74 19.19
C HIS A 400 -6.91 -14.40 18.38
N ARG A 401 -8.02 -13.69 18.15
CA ARG A 401 -9.12 -14.09 17.29
C ARG A 401 -9.35 -13.06 16.19
N ILE A 402 -9.48 -13.54 14.96
CA ILE A 402 -9.96 -12.73 13.84
C ILE A 402 -11.47 -12.56 14.02
N GLY A 403 -11.92 -11.31 13.98
CA GLY A 403 -13.34 -10.97 14.07
C GLY A 403 -13.86 -10.31 12.80
N LEU A 404 -15.06 -10.72 12.38
CA LEU A 404 -15.82 -10.04 11.34
C LEU A 404 -17.15 -9.54 11.92
N THR A 405 -17.30 -8.23 12.05
CA THR A 405 -18.56 -7.62 12.48
C THR A 405 -19.32 -7.12 11.24
N VAL A 406 -20.56 -7.62 11.07
CA VAL A 406 -21.49 -7.19 10.01
C VAL A 406 -22.54 -6.29 10.64
N HIS A 407 -22.43 -4.98 10.41
CA HIS A 407 -23.42 -3.99 10.79
C HIS A 407 -24.51 -3.91 9.73
N CYS A 408 -25.76 -3.99 10.15
CA CYS A 408 -26.93 -4.00 9.30
C CYS A 408 -27.81 -2.79 9.61
N GLY A 409 -27.98 -1.90 8.65
CA GLY A 409 -28.76 -0.68 8.87
C GLY A 409 -27.91 0.47 9.44
N PRO A 410 -28.53 1.43 10.16
CA PRO A 410 -27.83 2.61 10.65
C PRO A 410 -26.72 2.26 11.63
N TYR A 411 -25.50 2.65 11.29
CA TYR A 411 -24.29 2.49 12.08
C TYR A 411 -23.91 3.84 12.65
N LYS A 412 -24.06 4.01 13.97
CA LYS A 412 -23.66 5.23 14.67
C LYS A 412 -22.30 5.02 15.31
N ARG A 413 -21.28 5.59 14.67
CA ARG A 413 -19.90 5.50 15.13
C ARG A 413 -19.66 6.41 16.35
N ARG A 414 -18.92 5.93 17.35
CA ARG A 414 -18.54 6.77 18.51
C ARG A 414 -17.62 7.91 18.08
N GLY A 415 -17.54 9.01 18.82
CA GLY A 415 -16.55 10.09 18.62
C GLY A 415 -16.70 10.97 17.35
N GLU A 416 -17.55 10.59 16.42
CA GLU A 416 -17.68 11.17 15.08
C GLU A 416 -18.06 12.67 15.03
N ALA A 417 -18.78 13.15 16.04
CA ALA A 417 -19.14 14.57 16.19
C ALA A 417 -17.95 15.48 16.60
N TYR A 418 -16.82 14.90 17.00
CA TYR A 418 -15.67 15.63 17.56
C TYR A 418 -14.83 16.35 16.49
N PHE A 419 -14.76 15.81 15.26
CA PHE A 419 -13.86 16.29 14.21
C PHE A 419 -14.17 17.72 13.72
N HIS A 420 -15.45 18.03 13.46
CA HIS A 420 -15.82 19.34 12.92
C HIS A 420 -15.67 20.49 13.93
N GLY A 421 -15.85 20.22 15.23
CA GLY A 421 -15.76 21.25 16.27
C GLY A 421 -14.36 21.86 16.43
N ARG A 422 -13.31 21.21 15.88
CA ARG A 422 -11.93 21.68 15.94
C ARG A 422 -11.38 22.25 14.62
N ILE A 423 -11.80 21.75 13.46
CA ILE A 423 -11.22 22.18 12.17
C ILE A 423 -11.99 23.34 11.53
N LEU A 424 -13.30 23.42 11.76
CA LEU A 424 -14.14 24.49 11.23
C LEU A 424 -14.93 25.14 12.38
N PRO A 425 -14.25 25.81 13.34
CA PRO A 425 -14.89 26.35 14.55
C PRO A 425 -15.94 27.43 14.28
N PHE A 426 -16.00 27.94 13.03
CA PHE A 426 -16.92 28.98 12.59
C PHE A 426 -18.23 28.42 11.99
N LEU A 427 -18.32 27.10 11.77
CA LEU A 427 -19.54 26.46 11.29
C LEU A 427 -20.61 26.42 12.39
N PRO A 428 -21.91 26.66 12.07
CA PRO A 428 -22.98 26.59 13.05
C PRO A 428 -23.01 25.23 13.79
N PRO A 429 -23.33 25.17 15.09
CA PRO A 429 -23.38 23.91 15.84
C PRO A 429 -24.31 22.83 15.26
N VAL A 430 -25.25 23.20 14.38
CA VAL A 430 -26.14 22.24 13.69
C VAL A 430 -25.43 21.49 12.55
N THR A 431 -24.45 22.09 11.86
CA THR A 431 -23.58 21.38 10.90
C THR A 431 -22.60 20.44 11.61
N LEU A 432 -22.38 20.63 12.93
CA LEU A 432 -21.56 19.75 13.78
C LEU A 432 -22.31 18.50 14.28
N ARG A 433 -23.63 18.38 14.03
CA ARG A 433 -24.47 17.27 14.52
C ARG A 433 -24.75 16.19 13.47
N ALA A 434 -24.46 16.44 12.20
CA ALA A 434 -24.54 15.41 11.16
C ALA A 434 -23.32 14.52 11.26
N ALA A 435 -23.54 13.21 11.22
CA ALA A 435 -22.48 12.25 11.41
C ALA A 435 -21.88 11.86 10.04
N ASN A 436 -20.56 12.01 9.93
CA ASN A 436 -19.81 12.11 8.67
C ASN A 436 -19.62 10.78 7.91
N TYR A 437 -19.66 9.68 8.63
CA TYR A 437 -19.31 8.32 8.23
C TYR A 437 -20.38 7.29 8.66
N GLN A 438 -21.55 7.75 9.14
CA GLN A 438 -22.68 6.88 9.44
C GLN A 438 -23.36 6.38 8.18
N SER A 439 -23.82 5.14 8.22
CA SER A 439 -24.81 4.68 7.25
C SER A 439 -26.16 5.34 7.53
N ILE A 440 -26.77 5.90 6.48
CA ILE A 440 -28.08 6.54 6.54
C ILE A 440 -29.07 5.57 5.91
N SER A 441 -29.39 4.50 6.63
CA SER A 441 -30.22 3.45 6.07
C SER A 441 -31.61 3.96 5.75
N PRO A 442 -32.15 3.59 4.58
CA PRO A 442 -33.38 4.18 4.07
C PRO A 442 -34.61 3.83 4.92
N GLN A 443 -34.62 2.67 5.59
CA GLN A 443 -35.73 2.18 6.42
C GLN A 443 -35.21 1.33 7.60
N ALA A 444 -35.87 1.44 8.75
CA ALA A 444 -35.64 0.53 9.87
C ALA A 444 -36.26 -0.85 9.58
N GLY A 445 -35.51 -1.92 9.80
CA GLY A 445 -35.94 -3.28 9.50
C GLY A 445 -35.05 -4.32 10.19
N THR A 446 -35.46 -5.59 10.12
CA THR A 446 -34.64 -6.72 10.59
C THR A 446 -33.81 -7.24 9.43
N THR A 447 -32.58 -7.66 9.71
CA THR A 447 -31.65 -8.17 8.71
C THR A 447 -31.03 -9.45 9.24
N ARG A 448 -30.93 -10.46 8.37
CA ARG A 448 -30.36 -11.78 8.69
C ARG A 448 -29.18 -12.06 7.79
N VAL A 449 -28.11 -12.57 8.38
CA VAL A 449 -26.95 -13.12 7.68
C VAL A 449 -27.14 -14.63 7.58
N HIS A 450 -27.14 -15.15 6.36
CA HIS A 450 -27.30 -16.56 6.04
C HIS A 450 -25.95 -17.21 5.81
N THR A 451 -25.82 -18.47 6.19
CA THR A 451 -24.57 -19.24 6.13
C THR A 451 -24.84 -20.69 5.79
N GLY A 452 -23.88 -21.36 5.17
CA GLY A 452 -23.93 -22.79 4.88
C GLY A 452 -24.83 -23.16 3.70
N GLY A 453 -24.78 -24.42 3.27
CA GLY A 453 -25.51 -24.92 2.11
C GLY A 453 -25.31 -24.06 0.85
N GLU A 454 -26.40 -23.56 0.26
CA GLU A 454 -26.36 -22.70 -0.94
C GLU A 454 -25.96 -21.24 -0.61
N HIS A 455 -26.04 -20.85 0.66
CA HIS A 455 -25.82 -19.50 1.16
C HIS A 455 -24.45 -19.34 1.82
N GLN A 456 -23.38 -19.69 1.10
CA GLN A 456 -22.00 -19.61 1.60
C GLN A 456 -21.54 -18.16 1.76
N SER A 457 -21.60 -17.64 2.99
CA SER A 457 -21.00 -16.37 3.40
C SER A 457 -19.56 -16.57 3.88
N TRP A 458 -18.64 -15.73 3.44
CA TRP A 458 -17.22 -15.85 3.74
C TRP A 458 -16.48 -14.51 3.74
N LEU A 459 -15.32 -14.50 4.41
CA LEU A 459 -14.27 -13.49 4.39
C LEU A 459 -13.05 -14.08 3.69
N GLU A 460 -12.42 -13.34 2.79
CA GLU A 460 -11.17 -13.75 2.15
C GLU A 460 -10.06 -12.77 2.54
N LEU A 461 -8.99 -13.33 3.12
CA LEU A 461 -7.84 -12.57 3.61
C LEU A 461 -6.61 -12.81 2.72
N PRO A 462 -5.85 -11.75 2.39
CA PRO A 462 -4.57 -11.84 1.68
C PRO A 462 -3.45 -12.25 2.65
N VAL A 463 -3.37 -13.53 2.99
CA VAL A 463 -2.36 -14.02 3.93
C VAL A 463 -1.00 -13.98 3.27
N ILE A 464 -0.05 -13.31 3.91
CA ILE A 464 1.35 -13.33 3.51
C ILE A 464 2.02 -14.47 4.27
N PRO A 465 2.57 -15.48 3.58
CA PRO A 465 3.40 -16.48 4.25
C PRO A 465 4.48 -15.75 5.04
N VAL A 466 4.54 -16.00 6.34
CA VAL A 466 5.69 -15.60 7.14
C VAL A 466 6.88 -16.19 6.40
N PRO A 467 7.80 -15.38 5.85
CA PRO A 467 9.00 -15.95 5.28
C PRO A 467 9.60 -16.80 6.39
N SER A 468 10.05 -18.02 6.09
CA SER A 468 11.09 -18.63 6.94
C SER A 468 12.09 -17.53 7.25
N GLU A 469 12.42 -17.31 8.54
CA GLU A 469 13.22 -16.16 9.00
C GLU A 469 14.22 -15.72 7.94
N PRO A 470 14.44 -14.40 7.72
CA PRO A 470 15.54 -13.97 6.86
C PRO A 470 16.75 -14.80 7.28
N LEU A 471 17.31 -15.58 6.34
CA LEU A 471 18.37 -16.56 6.64
C LEU A 471 19.52 -15.91 7.41
N HIS A 472 19.65 -14.59 7.24
CA HIS A 472 20.78 -13.76 7.60
C HIS A 472 20.31 -12.45 8.23
N GLN A 473 20.46 -12.31 9.56
CA GLN A 473 20.03 -11.13 10.32
C GLN A 473 21.22 -10.37 10.91
N VAL A 474 21.16 -9.04 10.85
CA VAL A 474 22.09 -8.11 11.48
C VAL A 474 21.31 -7.23 12.46
N LYS A 475 21.76 -7.16 13.71
CA LYS A 475 21.25 -6.24 14.70
C LYS A 475 22.08 -4.97 14.68
N ILE A 476 21.42 -3.82 14.55
CA ILE A 476 22.03 -2.51 14.69
C ILE A 476 21.88 -2.06 16.14
N SER A 477 22.95 -1.54 16.72
CA SER A 477 22.94 -0.86 18.01
C SER A 477 23.65 0.48 17.86
N ASP A 478 23.50 1.36 18.87
CA ASP A 478 24.23 2.63 18.94
C ASP A 478 25.76 2.45 19.08
N ARG A 479 26.26 1.20 19.03
CA ARG A 479 27.68 0.83 19.15
C ARG A 479 28.21 0.01 17.97
N GLY A 480 27.38 -0.32 16.99
CA GLY A 480 27.78 -1.12 15.83
C GLY A 480 26.79 -2.23 15.46
N PHE A 481 27.28 -3.19 14.67
CA PHE A 481 26.49 -4.28 14.08
C PHE A 481 26.79 -5.63 14.71
N LEU A 482 25.77 -6.48 14.84
CA LEU A 482 25.87 -7.83 15.38
C LEU A 482 25.08 -8.83 14.49
N PRO A 483 25.76 -9.70 13.71
CA PRO A 483 27.20 -9.74 13.49
C PRO A 483 27.69 -8.59 12.59
N GLU A 484 28.99 -8.29 12.61
CA GLU A 484 29.63 -7.33 11.69
C GLU A 484 29.72 -7.87 10.24
N GLU A 485 29.77 -9.20 10.09
CA GLU A 485 29.72 -9.89 8.80
C GLU A 485 28.61 -10.94 8.82
N VAL A 486 27.81 -10.95 7.77
CA VAL A 486 26.81 -12.00 7.51
C VAL A 486 27.06 -12.63 6.14
N ARG A 487 26.82 -13.94 6.01
CA ARG A 487 27.15 -14.72 4.81
C ARG A 487 25.93 -15.40 4.24
N GLY A 488 25.74 -15.35 2.92
CA GLY A 488 24.65 -16.05 2.25
C GLY A 488 24.94 -16.42 0.81
N MET A 489 23.89 -16.80 0.09
CA MET A 489 23.90 -17.17 -1.33
C MET A 489 23.20 -16.11 -2.19
N PRO A 490 23.44 -16.10 -3.52
CA PRO A 490 22.81 -15.14 -4.40
C PRO A 490 21.28 -15.31 -4.35
N GLY A 491 20.58 -14.19 -4.14
CA GLY A 491 19.12 -14.13 -4.01
C GLY A 491 18.59 -14.26 -2.57
N ASP A 492 19.45 -14.57 -1.59
CA ASP A 492 19.07 -14.61 -0.17
C ASP A 492 18.61 -13.23 0.33
N ARG A 493 17.76 -13.23 1.37
CA ARG A 493 17.33 -12.02 2.09
C ARG A 493 18.25 -11.75 3.27
N PHE A 494 18.70 -10.50 3.38
CA PHE A 494 19.50 -9.98 4.48
C PHE A 494 18.71 -8.87 5.18
N SER A 495 18.62 -8.90 6.51
CA SER A 495 17.87 -7.90 7.26
C SER A 495 18.70 -7.19 8.32
N TRP A 496 18.37 -5.93 8.56
CA TRP A 496 18.94 -5.09 9.59
C TRP A 496 17.84 -4.62 10.54
N THR A 497 17.89 -5.08 11.78
CA THR A 497 16.95 -4.71 12.83
C THR A 497 17.62 -3.76 13.80
N ASN A 498 17.03 -2.57 13.99
CA ASN A 498 17.60 -1.60 14.93
C ASN A 498 17.14 -1.88 16.36
N GLU A 499 18.06 -2.40 17.17
CA GLU A 499 17.89 -2.61 18.61
C GLU A 499 18.49 -1.49 19.46
N GLY A 500 19.13 -0.48 18.85
CA GLY A 500 19.67 0.72 19.50
C GLY A 500 18.59 1.70 19.95
N GLU A 501 18.97 2.74 20.67
CA GLU A 501 18.07 3.83 21.05
C GLU A 501 17.81 4.79 19.89
N ASP A 502 18.84 5.15 19.14
CA ASP A 502 18.79 6.15 18.09
C ASP A 502 18.38 5.55 16.74
N TYR A 503 18.08 6.41 15.77
CA TYR A 503 17.84 5.96 14.41
C TYR A 503 19.16 5.69 13.70
N HIS A 504 19.14 4.73 12.78
CA HIS A 504 20.28 4.37 11.95
C HIS A 504 19.87 4.37 10.47
N SER A 505 20.84 4.24 9.58
CA SER A 505 20.59 4.00 8.15
C SER A 505 21.79 3.33 7.53
N VAL A 506 21.63 2.13 6.97
CA VAL A 506 22.70 1.37 6.33
C VAL A 506 22.69 1.57 4.82
N THR A 507 23.81 2.06 4.30
CA THR A 507 23.99 2.31 2.87
C THR A 507 25.18 1.51 2.35
N GLU A 508 25.03 0.89 1.18
CA GLU A 508 26.10 0.17 0.50
C GLU A 508 27.25 1.12 0.13
N SER A 509 28.49 0.72 0.43
CA SER A 509 29.66 1.62 0.46
C SER A 509 30.78 1.27 -0.53
N SER A 510 30.58 0.33 -1.46
CA SER A 510 31.55 0.04 -2.54
C SER A 510 31.68 1.16 -3.58
N GLY A 511 30.83 2.18 -3.50
CA GLY A 511 30.71 3.23 -4.53
C GLY A 511 29.81 2.83 -5.70
N LEU A 512 29.30 1.58 -5.72
CA LEU A 512 28.30 1.14 -6.68
C LEU A 512 26.87 1.56 -6.30
N ARG A 513 26.61 1.88 -5.01
CA ARG A 513 25.31 2.38 -4.50
C ARG A 513 24.17 1.40 -4.72
N LEU A 514 24.42 0.13 -4.45
CA LEU A 514 23.50 -0.95 -4.81
C LEU A 514 22.23 -1.00 -3.94
N TRP A 515 22.25 -0.39 -2.76
CA TRP A 515 21.09 -0.31 -1.87
C TRP A 515 21.31 0.72 -0.75
N ASP A 516 20.20 1.23 -0.22
CA ASP A 516 20.14 2.16 0.91
C ASP A 516 18.90 1.86 1.77
N SER A 517 19.09 1.59 3.06
CA SER A 517 17.98 1.22 3.94
C SER A 517 17.05 2.35 4.31
N GLN A 518 17.42 3.59 3.97
CA GLN A 518 16.89 4.80 4.57
C GLN A 518 16.94 4.74 6.11
N LEU A 519 16.01 5.43 6.77
CA LEU A 519 15.85 5.38 8.22
C LEU A 519 15.47 3.96 8.66
N ILE A 520 16.21 3.43 9.63
CA ILE A 520 15.79 2.30 10.46
C ILE A 520 15.67 2.86 11.88
N ARG A 521 14.44 3.06 12.36
CA ARG A 521 14.19 3.61 13.70
C ARG A 521 14.61 2.68 14.82
N GLY A 522 15.17 3.26 15.88
CA GLY A 522 15.52 2.55 17.12
C GLY A 522 14.44 2.68 18.19
N ARG A 523 14.74 2.21 19.40
CA ARG A 523 13.80 2.08 20.52
C ARG A 523 13.24 3.40 21.05
N ARG A 524 13.94 4.54 20.91
CA ARG A 524 13.37 5.86 21.32
C ARG A 524 12.14 6.25 20.53
N SER A 525 12.01 5.73 19.31
CA SER A 525 10.82 5.93 18.50
C SER A 525 9.62 5.09 18.97
N HIS A 526 9.80 4.24 20.00
CA HIS A 526 8.89 3.17 20.44
C HIS A 526 8.65 2.07 19.39
N ASN A 527 9.28 2.17 18.20
CA ASN A 527 9.13 1.27 17.06
C ASN A 527 10.51 0.90 16.48
N PRO A 528 11.20 -0.12 17.02
CA PRO A 528 12.39 -0.65 16.37
C PRO A 528 12.01 -1.21 14.98
N GLU A 529 12.55 -0.62 13.93
CA GLU A 529 12.27 -1.02 12.55
C GLU A 529 13.26 -2.12 12.10
N THR A 530 12.82 -2.91 11.13
CA THR A 530 13.66 -3.85 10.40
C THR A 530 13.57 -3.54 8.92
N TRP A 531 14.71 -3.26 8.31
CA TRP A 531 14.85 -3.16 6.87
C TRP A 531 15.46 -4.45 6.32
N TRP A 532 15.15 -4.81 5.08
CA TRP A 532 15.82 -5.92 4.42
C TRP A 532 15.99 -5.67 2.93
N THR A 533 16.98 -6.33 2.33
CA THR A 533 17.15 -6.38 0.89
C THR A 533 17.51 -7.80 0.44
N ARG A 534 17.24 -8.11 -0.83
CA ARG A 534 17.81 -9.28 -1.50
C ARG A 534 19.09 -8.86 -2.19
N ILE A 535 20.11 -9.70 -2.12
CA ILE A 535 21.36 -9.47 -2.85
C ILE A 535 21.49 -10.57 -3.91
N PRO A 536 21.13 -10.29 -5.19
CA PRO A 536 21.11 -11.29 -6.25
C PRO A 536 22.48 -11.74 -6.72
N TRP A 537 23.56 -11.05 -6.35
CA TRP A 537 24.85 -11.16 -7.01
C TRP A 537 25.94 -11.62 -6.04
N ALA A 538 26.86 -12.45 -6.52
CA ALA A 538 28.02 -12.88 -5.75
C ALA A 538 29.01 -11.71 -5.56
N GLY A 539 29.55 -11.58 -4.34
CA GLY A 539 30.47 -10.52 -3.97
C GLY A 539 30.50 -10.30 -2.45
N THR A 540 31.40 -9.43 -1.99
CA THR A 540 31.39 -8.93 -0.61
C THR A 540 31.02 -7.44 -0.61
N TYR A 541 29.87 -7.13 -0.03
CA TYR A 541 29.26 -5.81 -0.01
C TYR A 541 29.56 -5.13 1.31
N HIS A 542 30.40 -4.10 1.27
CA HIS A 542 30.59 -3.25 2.43
C HIS A 542 29.40 -2.30 2.55
N TYR A 543 29.01 -2.00 3.78
CA TYR A 543 27.98 -1.00 4.06
C TYR A 543 28.36 -0.18 5.28
N GLN A 544 27.79 1.01 5.37
CA GLN A 544 28.05 1.95 6.45
C GLN A 544 26.74 2.45 7.06
N ASP A 545 26.70 2.56 8.38
CA ASP A 545 25.67 3.34 9.04
C ASP A 545 25.99 4.84 8.88
N MET A 546 25.13 5.57 8.19
CA MET A 546 25.33 7.00 7.92
C MET A 546 25.12 7.89 9.15
N VAL A 547 24.58 7.34 10.26
CA VAL A 547 24.36 8.09 11.50
C VAL A 547 25.56 8.00 12.43
N SER A 548 26.00 6.79 12.78
CA SER A 548 27.12 6.57 13.71
C SER A 548 28.46 6.28 13.02
N GLY A 549 28.45 6.05 11.70
CA GLY A 549 29.66 5.83 10.90
C GLY A 549 30.21 4.40 10.96
N PHE A 550 29.56 3.47 11.66
CA PHE A 550 30.00 2.07 11.76
C PHE A 550 29.93 1.37 10.42
N GLY A 551 30.86 0.44 10.16
CA GLY A 551 30.89 -0.38 8.96
C GLY A 551 30.54 -1.83 9.23
N GLY A 552 29.87 -2.47 8.27
CA GLY A 552 29.63 -3.92 8.25
C GLY A 552 29.80 -4.47 6.84
N ARG A 553 29.63 -5.79 6.68
CA ARG A 553 29.68 -6.41 5.35
C ARG A 553 28.77 -7.61 5.18
N VAL A 554 28.22 -7.76 3.98
CA VAL A 554 27.49 -8.95 3.54
C VAL A 554 28.36 -9.71 2.54
N ALA A 555 28.64 -10.98 2.80
CA ALA A 555 29.43 -11.82 1.90
C ALA A 555 28.54 -12.86 1.22
N VAL A 556 28.35 -12.70 -0.09
CA VAL A 556 27.51 -13.57 -0.92
C VAL A 556 28.41 -14.46 -1.77
N ALA A 557 28.40 -15.77 -1.50
CA ALA A 557 29.14 -16.75 -2.28
C ALA A 557 28.51 -16.93 -3.68
N LEU A 558 29.26 -17.47 -4.63
CA LEU A 558 28.71 -17.91 -5.92
C LEU A 558 28.36 -19.40 -5.86
N ARG A 559 27.51 -19.89 -6.77
CA ARG A 559 27.20 -21.32 -6.85
C ARG A 559 28.00 -21.97 -7.97
N VAL A 560 28.57 -23.14 -7.69
CA VAL A 560 29.22 -23.99 -8.68
C VAL A 560 28.29 -25.14 -8.98
N GLU A 561 27.97 -25.37 -10.25
CA GLU A 561 27.18 -26.53 -10.64
C GLU A 561 28.06 -27.79 -10.56
N GLU A 562 27.62 -28.81 -9.82
CA GLU A 562 28.42 -30.02 -9.65
C GLU A 562 28.62 -30.73 -11.00
N PRO A 563 29.87 -30.99 -11.40
CA PRO A 563 30.14 -31.69 -12.65
C PRO A 563 29.59 -33.12 -12.61
N SER A 564 28.89 -33.55 -13.66
CA SER A 564 28.34 -34.90 -13.74
C SER A 564 29.46 -35.95 -13.66
N PRO A 565 29.37 -36.97 -12.79
CA PRO A 565 30.45 -37.94 -12.56
C PRO A 565 30.74 -38.87 -13.75
N ALA A 566 29.99 -38.77 -14.85
CA ALA A 566 30.06 -39.69 -16.00
C ALA A 566 30.73 -39.09 -17.25
N ALA A 567 31.22 -37.85 -17.22
CA ALA A 567 31.83 -37.17 -18.37
C ALA A 567 33.28 -36.75 -18.08
N GLU A 568 34.14 -36.73 -19.12
CA GLU A 568 35.38 -35.93 -19.10
C GLU A 568 34.98 -34.45 -19.04
N VAL A 569 34.72 -33.94 -17.84
CA VAL A 569 34.30 -32.55 -17.65
C VAL A 569 35.53 -31.66 -17.71
N THR A 570 35.67 -30.93 -18.82
CA THR A 570 36.73 -29.91 -18.99
C THR A 570 36.20 -28.48 -18.77
N GLU A 571 34.90 -28.31 -18.58
CA GLU A 571 34.24 -27.03 -18.32
C GLU A 571 33.28 -27.13 -17.13
N VAL A 572 33.33 -26.16 -16.21
CA VAL A 572 32.43 -26.07 -15.07
C VAL A 572 31.59 -24.80 -15.17
N GLU A 573 30.27 -24.91 -15.03
CA GLU A 573 29.38 -23.75 -15.01
C GLU A 573 29.28 -23.18 -13.60
N VAL A 574 29.39 -21.85 -13.49
CA VAL A 574 29.22 -21.11 -12.25
C VAL A 574 28.08 -20.11 -12.39
N GLU A 575 27.24 -20.02 -11.37
CA GLU A 575 26.17 -19.02 -11.25
C GLU A 575 26.69 -17.85 -10.40
N LEU A 576 26.88 -16.71 -11.06
CA LEU A 576 27.36 -15.45 -10.50
C LEU A 576 26.24 -14.66 -9.83
N GLY A 577 24.99 -14.91 -10.19
CA GLY A 577 23.83 -14.30 -9.56
C GLY A 577 22.50 -14.82 -10.09
N THR A 578 21.41 -14.53 -9.37
CA THR A 578 20.04 -14.88 -9.77
C THR A 578 19.39 -13.84 -10.69
N ALA A 579 20.03 -12.68 -10.86
CA ALA A 579 19.62 -11.61 -11.76
C ALA A 579 20.86 -11.02 -12.47
N PRO A 580 20.71 -10.46 -13.70
CA PRO A 580 21.79 -9.73 -14.36
C PRO A 580 22.38 -8.62 -13.47
N PRO A 581 23.65 -8.26 -13.62
CA PRO A 581 24.23 -7.17 -12.86
C PRO A 581 23.54 -5.84 -13.22
N PRO A 582 23.46 -4.87 -12.29
CA PRO A 582 22.88 -3.55 -12.55
C PRO A 582 23.49 -2.89 -13.78
N ARG A 583 22.70 -2.04 -14.45
CA ARG A 583 23.13 -1.36 -15.67
C ARG A 583 24.45 -0.61 -15.44
N GLY A 584 25.42 -0.81 -16.33
CA GLY A 584 26.75 -0.18 -16.23
C GLY A 584 27.71 -0.89 -15.26
N THR A 585 27.33 -2.05 -14.73
CA THR A 585 28.20 -2.92 -13.94
C THR A 585 28.36 -4.30 -14.59
N GLY A 586 29.38 -5.04 -14.18
CA GLY A 586 29.62 -6.42 -14.61
C GLY A 586 30.49 -7.18 -13.61
N PHE A 587 30.58 -8.49 -13.80
CA PHE A 587 31.32 -9.39 -12.93
C PHE A 587 32.77 -9.56 -13.38
N ASP A 588 33.70 -9.34 -12.45
CA ASP A 588 35.04 -9.92 -12.57
C ASP A 588 35.03 -11.29 -11.90
N VAL A 589 35.66 -12.29 -12.53
CA VAL A 589 35.72 -13.67 -12.03
C VAL A 589 37.17 -14.13 -11.99
N GLN A 590 37.56 -14.69 -10.85
CA GLN A 590 38.88 -15.26 -10.63
C GLN A 590 38.80 -16.74 -10.27
N VAL A 591 39.79 -17.50 -10.72
CA VAL A 591 39.99 -18.91 -10.40
C VAL A 591 41.39 -19.10 -9.80
N SER A 592 41.53 -20.02 -8.85
CA SER A 592 42.81 -20.49 -8.30
C SER A 592 42.81 -22.02 -8.32
N GLU A 593 43.94 -22.62 -8.71
CA GLU A 593 44.16 -24.07 -8.69
C GLU A 593 44.99 -24.42 -7.45
N ALA A 594 44.51 -25.34 -6.59
CA ALA A 594 45.27 -25.87 -5.45
C ALA A 594 45.98 -24.83 -4.54
N GLY A 595 45.41 -23.63 -4.37
CA GLY A 595 46.00 -22.56 -3.57
C GLY A 595 47.12 -21.76 -4.26
N GLU A 596 47.29 -21.92 -5.58
CA GLU A 596 48.08 -21.01 -6.42
C GLU A 596 47.49 -19.59 -6.44
N GLY A 597 48.20 -18.65 -7.06
CA GLY A 597 47.73 -17.28 -7.23
C GLY A 597 46.39 -17.20 -7.97
N TRP A 598 45.57 -16.20 -7.63
CA TRP A 598 44.31 -15.94 -8.32
C TRP A 598 44.57 -15.44 -9.75
N ARG A 599 43.99 -16.11 -10.75
CA ARG A 599 43.96 -15.66 -12.14
C ARG A 599 42.58 -15.12 -12.51
N THR A 600 42.52 -13.96 -13.15
CA THR A 600 41.28 -13.44 -13.71
C THR A 600 40.95 -14.19 -15.00
N VAL A 601 39.76 -14.78 -15.04
CA VAL A 601 39.27 -15.57 -16.19
C VAL A 601 38.20 -14.82 -16.98
N ARG A 602 37.54 -13.82 -16.35
CA ARG A 602 36.56 -12.96 -16.98
C ARG A 602 36.57 -11.59 -16.29
N GLU A 603 36.39 -10.53 -17.07
CA GLU A 603 36.22 -9.17 -16.58
C GLU A 603 34.94 -8.58 -17.17
N GLY A 604 34.17 -7.89 -16.33
CA GLY A 604 32.94 -7.20 -16.76
C GLY A 604 31.86 -8.07 -17.39
N ALA A 605 31.73 -9.33 -16.99
CA ALA A 605 30.66 -10.21 -17.49
C ALA A 605 29.27 -9.67 -17.11
N THR A 606 28.35 -9.61 -18.07
CA THR A 606 26.96 -9.22 -17.83
C THR A 606 26.03 -10.42 -17.70
N GLU A 607 26.55 -11.62 -17.96
CA GLU A 607 25.83 -12.88 -17.83
C GLU A 607 25.72 -13.31 -16.36
N THR A 608 24.59 -13.91 -15.98
CA THR A 608 24.38 -14.48 -14.63
C THR A 608 25.08 -15.81 -14.43
N ARG A 609 25.47 -16.46 -15.53
CA ARG A 609 26.17 -17.75 -15.54
C ARG A 609 27.37 -17.69 -16.47
N LEU A 610 28.45 -18.36 -16.07
CA LEU A 610 29.70 -18.39 -16.82
C LEU A 610 30.26 -19.81 -16.84
N LYS A 611 30.75 -20.24 -18.01
CA LYS A 611 31.50 -21.50 -18.13
C LYS A 611 32.98 -21.24 -17.92
N LEU A 612 33.58 -22.02 -17.02
CA LEU A 612 35.00 -21.99 -16.68
C LEU A 612 35.70 -23.16 -17.36
N GLY A 613 36.57 -22.89 -18.33
CA GLY A 613 37.36 -23.94 -18.98
C GLY A 613 38.20 -23.45 -20.15
N PRO A 614 39.06 -24.34 -20.69
CA PRO A 614 39.30 -25.71 -20.22
C PRO A 614 40.06 -25.78 -18.89
N LEU A 615 39.64 -26.68 -17.98
CA LEU A 615 40.30 -26.95 -16.69
C LEU A 615 40.95 -28.34 -16.69
N GLY A 616 42.08 -28.47 -16.00
CA GLY A 616 42.74 -29.76 -15.77
C GLY A 616 42.08 -30.52 -14.61
N ARG A 617 42.53 -31.76 -14.38
CA ARG A 617 42.12 -32.53 -13.20
C ARG A 617 42.75 -31.92 -11.95
N GLY A 618 41.94 -31.54 -10.98
CA GLY A 618 42.42 -30.88 -9.76
C GLY A 618 41.34 -30.21 -8.93
N ARG A 619 41.76 -29.60 -7.82
CA ARG A 619 40.89 -28.77 -6.98
C ARG A 619 41.04 -27.30 -7.33
N TYR A 620 39.90 -26.64 -7.49
CA TYR A 620 39.83 -25.24 -7.85
C TYR A 620 39.01 -24.46 -6.84
N SER A 621 39.34 -23.19 -6.70
CA SER A 621 38.52 -22.18 -6.02
C SER A 621 38.15 -21.09 -7.01
N VAL A 622 36.91 -20.64 -6.97
CA VAL A 622 36.41 -19.53 -7.79
C VAL A 622 35.79 -18.46 -6.92
N ARG A 623 35.98 -17.20 -7.31
CA ARG A 623 35.36 -16.04 -6.66
C ARG A 623 34.97 -14.99 -7.69
N ALA A 624 33.98 -14.17 -7.35
CA ALA A 624 33.49 -13.10 -8.21
C ALA A 624 33.31 -11.80 -7.44
N ARG A 625 33.29 -10.67 -8.14
CA ARG A 625 32.90 -9.36 -7.60
C ARG A 625 32.17 -8.55 -8.66
N LEU A 626 31.34 -7.60 -8.25
CA LEU A 626 30.77 -6.60 -9.14
C LEU A 626 31.73 -5.42 -9.31
N ARG A 627 31.80 -4.90 -10.53
CA ARG A 627 32.63 -3.76 -10.93
C ARG A 627 31.83 -2.82 -11.83
N ARG A 628 32.06 -1.51 -11.69
CA ARG A 628 31.59 -0.51 -12.65
C ARG A 628 32.37 -0.60 -13.97
N LEU A 629 31.66 -0.67 -15.08
CA LEU A 629 32.25 -0.86 -16.41
C LEU A 629 32.87 0.43 -16.98
N GLU A 630 32.30 1.59 -16.67
CA GLU A 630 32.70 2.90 -17.19
C GLU A 630 32.77 3.97 -16.10
N GLY A 631 33.76 4.88 -16.16
CA GLY A 631 33.92 5.98 -15.22
C GLY A 631 34.89 5.70 -14.06
N GLU A 632 34.65 6.32 -12.91
CA GLU A 632 35.47 6.11 -11.70
C GLU A 632 35.40 4.66 -11.22
N GLU A 633 36.56 4.11 -10.85
CA GLU A 633 36.70 2.71 -10.42
C GLU A 633 35.93 2.48 -9.11
N ALA A 634 34.88 1.66 -9.18
CA ALA A 634 34.09 1.22 -8.04
C ALA A 634 33.84 -0.28 -8.18
N CYS A 635 34.04 -1.03 -7.10
CA CYS A 635 33.82 -2.47 -7.09
C CYS A 635 33.51 -2.98 -5.69
N THR A 636 32.73 -4.06 -5.62
CA THR A 636 32.55 -4.81 -4.37
C THR A 636 33.85 -5.55 -4.02
N GLY A 637 33.94 -6.02 -2.78
CA GLY A 637 34.92 -7.04 -2.44
C GLY A 637 34.65 -8.36 -3.18
N TRP A 638 35.67 -9.22 -3.23
CA TRP A 638 35.52 -10.57 -3.77
C TRP A 638 34.59 -11.41 -2.90
N SER A 639 33.75 -12.23 -3.52
CA SER A 639 32.93 -13.23 -2.85
C SER A 639 33.79 -14.18 -2.02
N PRO A 640 33.22 -14.82 -0.99
CA PRO A 640 33.80 -16.03 -0.43
C PRO A 640 34.15 -17.02 -1.58
N PRO A 641 35.35 -17.63 -1.57
CA PRO A 641 35.71 -18.65 -2.55
C PRO A 641 34.75 -19.83 -2.49
N ALA A 642 34.24 -20.26 -3.65
CA ALA A 642 33.56 -21.54 -3.80
C ALA A 642 34.58 -22.57 -4.32
N GLU A 643 34.67 -23.70 -3.63
CA GLU A 643 35.59 -24.79 -3.98
C GLU A 643 34.87 -25.87 -4.79
N PHE A 644 35.57 -26.43 -5.78
CA PHE A 644 35.09 -27.56 -6.57
C PHE A 644 36.25 -28.45 -7.05
N GLU A 645 35.93 -29.69 -7.42
CA GLU A 645 36.90 -30.66 -7.91
C GLU A 645 36.54 -31.08 -9.34
N VAL A 646 37.54 -31.06 -10.22
CA VAL A 646 37.42 -31.56 -11.60
C VAL A 646 37.96 -33.00 -11.59
N PRO A 647 37.10 -34.02 -11.80
CA PRO A 647 37.39 -35.43 -11.49
C PRO A 647 38.48 -36.09 -12.34
#